data_AF-A0A0D2AP66-F1
#
_entry.id   AF-A0A0D2AP66-F1
#
_cell.length_a   1.000
_cell.length_b   1.000
_cell.length_c   1.000
_cell.angle_alpha   90.00
_cell.angle_beta   90.00
_cell.angle_gamma   90.00
#
_symmetry.space_group_name_H-M   'P 1'
#
loop_
_entity.id
_entity.type
_entity.pdbx_description
1 polymer ?
#
loop_
_entity_poly.entity_id
_entity_poly.type
_entity_poly.pdbx_seq_one_letter_code
_entity_poly.pdbx_strand_id
1 'polypeptide(L)'
;MRDQNSYNEVLPSTETSATRESRVESVDSTLEALVFNKHESLPQLPLRTPLPESPSRELTSHRTVPVHTLVQSETGVSIHGPASAFFEPLSMRSLPSGLSVPTDSPVSIRNQQQTDDEIRRELFAYSALEFQKEYTYMSERKLDLDGVDWETADHLFQLHWNLHHLGFLITYRPAIMHSLATGGPHCNKLLLNAIYYTAALQSSRPNMRDDPAHPQYFGTKFFHRFQSLLASELQRSSTASIAALVLMGSSCVSNGRQTIGWLYAGLSYQMIVDLGLHVDPDKVQMSSLVPSKPPIPMTAVDIEIQRRYIWGAYLNDRFQSLYFGRPPSLRMIEGVEASQTVLDDYEELELWKPYIDPTGADPPVNFTPQPARAVSTRAALVRLAEITDQIIESFYTPKSGRMSTEEAHCGVQRLQHQLDLWAETLPVHLRYEPGDLPVPPAIRFNLHTTFSLLHILLHRPFLRDGHLEALGADEPTRHDICVSAALRIYNLARIYRDTFTLRRATYLFSYAVFSAATVLPMHASPSADPTQRKEMVVFFWNALKELQNGANFGLRKTVRIIGGMFERAGIDLNALPLTDKRPNYHQSYDDEGLRASSNSSANIDAQNLHVQPASGLDTLTGESFKDFYNDLSFENIDWPAFVDVDANHDNDELLYGLFRAGDGSIDAPLGLPS
;
A
#
# COMPACT_ATOMS: atom_id res chain seq x y z
N MET A 1 32.62 50.23 5.17
CA MET A 1 32.23 51.59 5.61
C MET A 1 30.77 51.49 6.03
N ARG A 2 30.48 51.18 7.30
CA ARG A 2 30.38 52.07 8.48
C ARG A 2 29.19 53.05 8.44
N ASP A 3 28.37 52.85 9.47
CA ASP A 3 27.55 53.80 10.27
C ASP A 3 26.15 54.17 9.71
N GLN A 4 25.03 53.76 10.35
CA GLN A 4 24.44 54.18 11.65
C GLN A 4 24.01 55.66 11.70
N ASN A 5 22.69 55.93 11.74
CA ASN A 5 21.98 56.72 12.77
C ASN A 5 20.53 57.09 12.37
N SER A 6 19.57 56.37 12.95
CA SER A 6 18.65 56.78 14.03
C SER A 6 17.92 58.16 14.07
N TYR A 7 16.64 58.07 14.47
CA TYR A 7 15.70 59.01 15.14
C TYR A 7 14.97 60.14 14.36
N ASN A 8 13.63 60.02 14.24
CA ASN A 8 12.71 60.68 15.18
C ASN A 8 11.24 60.19 15.08
N GLU A 9 10.66 59.97 16.27
CA GLU A 9 9.27 59.65 16.59
C GLU A 9 8.36 60.89 16.58
N VAL A 10 7.06 60.69 16.35
CA VAL A 10 5.98 61.43 17.03
C VAL A 10 4.85 60.44 17.37
N LEU A 11 4.54 60.35 18.67
CA LEU A 11 3.49 59.57 19.35
C LEU A 11 2.06 60.06 19.04
N PRO A 12 1.03 59.26 19.40
CA PRO A 12 0.29 59.63 20.62
C PRO A 12 0.06 58.48 21.63
N SER A 13 0.28 58.86 22.90
CA SER A 13 -0.15 58.35 24.22
C SER A 13 -1.53 57.67 24.29
N THR A 14 -1.64 56.42 24.78
CA THR A 14 -1.82 55.89 26.17
C THR A 14 -3.16 56.14 26.85
N GLU A 15 -3.89 55.03 27.12
CA GLU A 15 -4.80 54.69 28.24
C GLU A 15 -5.60 53.46 27.76
N THR A 16 -5.72 52.27 28.36
CA THR A 16 -5.70 51.77 29.75
C THR A 16 -5.49 50.25 29.71
N SER A 17 -4.46 49.70 30.36
CA SER A 17 -4.30 48.26 30.60
C SER A 17 -4.32 47.98 32.11
N ALA A 18 -5.52 47.80 32.67
CA ALA A 18 -5.67 47.43 34.08
C ALA A 18 -6.96 46.64 34.39
N THR A 19 -7.71 46.16 33.39
CA THR A 19 -9.04 45.55 33.61
C THR A 19 -9.24 44.18 32.94
N ARG A 20 -8.18 43.53 32.47
CA ARG A 20 -8.29 42.22 31.79
C ARG A 20 -7.63 41.04 32.50
N GLU A 21 -6.79 41.27 33.51
CA GLU A 21 -6.17 40.20 34.30
C GLU A 21 -6.99 39.81 35.55
N SER A 22 -7.90 40.67 36.03
CA SER A 22 -8.74 40.35 37.21
C SER A 22 -10.01 39.54 36.88
N ARG A 23 -10.22 39.16 35.61
CA ARG A 23 -11.45 38.47 35.15
C ARG A 23 -11.24 37.01 34.76
N VAL A 24 -9.99 36.53 34.82
CA VAL A 24 -9.62 35.13 34.55
C VAL A 24 -9.52 34.34 35.86
N GLU A 25 -9.10 34.96 36.97
CA GLU A 25 -9.03 34.31 38.29
C GLU A 25 -10.40 34.14 39.01
N SER A 26 -11.45 34.83 38.56
CA SER A 26 -12.79 34.74 39.18
C SER A 26 -13.69 33.66 38.56
N VAL A 27 -13.30 33.04 37.44
CA VAL A 27 -14.10 32.00 36.77
C VAL A 27 -13.68 30.60 37.24
N ASP A 28 -12.39 30.39 37.51
CA ASP A 28 -11.88 29.11 38.05
C ASP A 28 -12.31 28.85 39.50
N SER A 29 -12.49 29.89 40.31
CA SER A 29 -12.99 29.75 41.69
C SER A 29 -14.49 29.46 41.80
N THR A 30 -15.25 29.65 40.71
CA THR A 30 -16.71 29.40 40.69
C THR A 30 -17.05 27.97 40.21
N LEU A 31 -16.10 27.27 39.56
CA LEU A 31 -16.27 25.89 39.09
C LEU A 31 -15.92 24.84 40.15
N GLU A 32 -15.02 25.16 41.10
CA GLU A 32 -14.70 24.25 42.22
C GLU A 32 -15.75 24.26 43.34
N ALA A 33 -16.63 25.27 43.41
CA ALA A 33 -17.67 25.39 44.44
C ALA A 33 -18.98 24.63 44.11
N LEU A 34 -19.12 24.04 42.91
CA LEU A 34 -20.34 23.32 42.49
C LEU A 34 -20.25 21.79 42.65
N VAL A 35 -19.10 21.24 43.06
CA VAL A 35 -18.90 19.79 43.23
C VAL A 35 -19.05 19.34 44.69
N PHE A 36 -19.17 20.27 45.65
CA PHE A 36 -19.32 19.96 47.08
C PHE A 36 -20.54 20.66 47.68
N ASN A 37 -21.74 20.06 47.53
CA ASN A 37 -22.81 20.04 48.55
C ASN A 37 -24.17 19.63 47.95
N LYS A 38 -24.59 18.37 48.18
CA LYS A 38 -25.92 18.07 48.73
C LYS A 38 -26.06 16.60 49.12
N HIS A 39 -25.98 16.37 50.43
CA HIS A 39 -26.50 15.19 51.13
C HIS A 39 -27.49 15.68 52.19
N GLU A 40 -28.75 15.23 52.14
CA GLU A 40 -29.75 15.13 53.23
C GLU A 40 -30.96 14.33 52.65
N SER A 41 -31.06 12.99 52.87
CA SER A 41 -31.84 12.20 53.88
C SER A 41 -33.38 12.39 53.83
N LEU A 42 -34.32 11.42 53.85
CA LEU A 42 -34.43 9.95 54.09
C LEU A 42 -35.93 9.54 53.80
N PRO A 43 -36.36 8.26 53.61
CA PRO A 43 -36.56 7.29 54.72
C PRO A 43 -36.29 5.79 54.40
N GLN A 44 -35.99 5.00 55.45
CA GLN A 44 -35.67 3.56 55.44
C GLN A 44 -36.81 2.64 55.91
N LEU A 45 -36.89 1.41 55.35
CA LEU A 45 -36.98 0.08 56.01
C LEU A 45 -37.45 -1.02 55.01
N PRO A 46 -37.18 -2.34 55.18
CA PRO A 46 -36.16 -3.05 55.97
C PRO A 46 -35.26 -4.01 55.12
N LEU A 47 -34.14 -4.43 55.72
CA LEU A 47 -33.16 -5.39 55.17
C LEU A 47 -33.76 -6.75 54.76
N ARG A 48 -33.38 -7.22 53.57
CA ARG A 48 -33.35 -8.65 53.22
C ARG A 48 -32.03 -8.98 52.49
N THR A 49 -31.36 -10.00 53.01
CA THR A 49 -30.12 -10.66 52.59
C THR A 49 -29.92 -10.80 51.07
N PRO A 50 -28.72 -10.56 50.52
CA PRO A 50 -28.40 -10.95 49.15
C PRO A 50 -28.19 -12.47 49.05
N LEU A 51 -28.92 -13.08 48.12
CA LEU A 51 -28.68 -14.41 47.58
C LEU A 51 -27.46 -14.34 46.61
N PRO A 52 -26.74 -15.46 46.41
CA PRO A 52 -25.34 -15.46 45.99
C PRO A 52 -25.15 -14.97 44.56
N GLU A 53 -24.12 -14.13 44.39
CA GLU A 53 -23.59 -13.73 43.09
C GLU A 53 -23.23 -14.97 42.26
N SER A 54 -23.66 -14.94 41.00
CA SER A 54 -23.20 -15.84 39.96
C SER A 54 -21.68 -15.72 39.85
N PRO A 55 -20.93 -16.82 39.71
CA PRO A 55 -19.48 -16.79 39.84
C PRO A 55 -18.90 -15.85 38.80
N SER A 56 -18.19 -14.84 39.30
CA SER A 56 -17.17 -14.08 38.60
C SER A 56 -16.44 -15.03 37.65
N ARG A 57 -16.48 -14.75 36.35
CA ARG A 57 -15.53 -15.36 35.42
C ARG A 57 -14.16 -14.92 35.90
N GLU A 58 -13.53 -15.75 36.73
CA GLU A 58 -12.11 -15.72 36.97
C GLU A 58 -11.46 -15.66 35.59
N LEU A 59 -10.73 -14.56 35.32
CA LEU A 59 -9.75 -14.51 34.27
C LEU A 59 -8.72 -15.58 34.61
N THR A 60 -9.00 -16.82 34.22
CA THR A 60 -7.99 -17.86 34.12
C THR A 60 -6.97 -17.30 33.15
N SER A 61 -5.76 -17.03 33.64
CA SER A 61 -4.63 -16.70 32.78
C SER A 61 -4.48 -17.88 31.82
N HIS A 62 -4.99 -17.75 30.59
CA HIS A 62 -4.78 -18.76 29.57
C HIS A 62 -3.27 -18.87 29.40
N ARG A 63 -2.69 -19.94 29.93
CA ARG A 63 -1.29 -20.28 29.73
C ARG A 63 -1.18 -20.55 28.23
N THR A 64 -0.74 -19.56 27.47
CA THR A 64 -0.50 -19.67 26.04
C THR A 64 0.48 -20.80 25.85
N VAL A 65 0.03 -21.89 25.23
CA VAL A 65 0.90 -23.00 24.89
C VAL A 65 1.77 -22.49 23.74
N PRO A 66 3.10 -22.42 23.88
CA PRO A 66 3.97 -22.02 22.79
C PRO A 66 3.88 -23.09 21.70
N VAL A 67 3.12 -22.80 20.65
CA VAL A 67 2.90 -23.69 19.50
C VAL A 67 4.06 -23.55 18.49
N HIS A 68 4.66 -22.37 18.40
CA HIS A 68 5.71 -22.09 17.42
C HIS A 68 7.09 -21.92 18.08
N THR A 69 8.11 -22.37 17.36
CA THR A 69 9.53 -22.27 17.73
C THR A 69 10.30 -21.65 16.57
N LEU A 70 11.12 -20.65 16.85
CA LEU A 70 12.17 -20.17 15.95
C LEU A 70 13.35 -21.12 16.02
N VAL A 71 13.75 -21.65 14.88
CA VAL A 71 14.84 -22.61 14.76
C VAL A 71 16.00 -21.93 14.06
N GLN A 72 17.13 -21.81 14.75
CA GLN A 72 18.36 -21.31 14.18
C GLN A 72 19.10 -22.46 13.47
N SER A 73 19.43 -22.26 12.20
CA SER A 73 20.19 -23.18 11.36
C SER A 73 21.54 -22.56 10.93
N GLU A 74 22.30 -23.28 10.11
CA GLU A 74 23.51 -22.73 9.48
C GLU A 74 23.20 -21.55 8.55
N THR A 75 22.03 -21.57 7.91
CA THR A 75 21.63 -20.65 6.84
C THR A 75 20.81 -19.46 7.33
N GLY A 76 20.21 -19.52 8.52
CA GLY A 76 19.40 -18.43 9.08
C GLY A 76 18.54 -18.85 10.26
N VAL A 77 17.45 -18.11 10.49
CA VAL A 77 16.42 -18.40 11.48
C VAL A 77 15.10 -18.61 10.73
N SER A 78 14.36 -19.67 11.06
CA SER A 78 13.07 -20.00 10.46
C SER A 78 12.05 -20.41 11.52
N ILE A 79 10.76 -20.16 11.26
CA ILE A 79 9.70 -20.55 12.19
C ILE A 79 9.16 -21.94 11.87
N HIS A 80 8.89 -22.73 12.91
CA HIS A 80 8.29 -24.06 12.78
C HIS A 80 7.22 -24.28 13.84
N GLY A 81 6.10 -24.89 13.44
CA GLY A 81 5.08 -25.40 14.35
C GLY A 81 5.31 -26.87 14.73
N PRO A 82 4.48 -27.45 15.60
CA PRO A 82 4.71 -28.78 16.20
C PRO A 82 4.64 -29.94 15.21
N ALA A 83 4.00 -29.72 14.05
CA ALA A 83 3.93 -30.70 12.97
C ALA A 83 5.20 -30.73 12.10
N SER A 84 6.15 -29.81 12.30
CA SER A 84 7.38 -29.73 11.50
C SER A 84 8.38 -30.82 11.90
N ALA A 85 9.10 -31.37 10.92
CA ALA A 85 10.24 -32.25 11.18
C ALA A 85 11.41 -31.54 11.89
N PHE A 86 11.45 -30.20 11.82
CA PHE A 86 12.45 -29.36 12.49
C PHE A 86 11.99 -28.90 13.88
N PHE A 87 10.81 -29.34 14.34
CA PHE A 87 10.35 -29.06 15.68
C PHE A 87 11.04 -30.00 16.66
N GLU A 88 11.78 -29.45 17.62
CA GLU A 88 12.39 -30.23 18.69
C GLU A 88 11.40 -30.33 19.87
N PRO A 89 10.84 -31.53 20.16
CA PRO A 89 9.93 -31.69 21.28
C PRO A 89 10.68 -31.49 22.59
N LEU A 90 10.17 -30.62 23.45
CA LEU A 90 10.76 -30.39 24.77
C LEU A 90 10.91 -31.70 25.55
N SER A 91 12.14 -32.03 25.95
CA SER A 91 12.35 -32.93 27.08
C SER A 91 11.81 -32.23 28.33
N MET A 92 10.76 -32.76 28.96
CA MET A 92 10.10 -32.21 30.16
C MET A 92 11.03 -31.94 31.38
N ARG A 93 12.35 -32.18 31.27
CA ARG A 93 13.35 -32.01 32.34
C ARG A 93 14.17 -30.72 32.28
N SER A 94 14.02 -29.89 31.25
CA SER A 94 14.81 -28.66 31.09
C SER A 94 13.97 -27.48 30.61
N LEU A 95 12.90 -27.15 31.34
CA LEU A 95 12.42 -25.77 31.32
C LEU A 95 13.45 -24.93 32.10
N PRO A 96 14.14 -23.96 31.47
CA PRO A 96 14.76 -22.90 32.24
C PRO A 96 13.64 -22.28 33.09
N SER A 97 13.87 -22.09 34.37
CA SER A 97 12.90 -21.51 35.32
C SER A 97 12.55 -20.03 35.03
N GLY A 98 12.74 -19.56 33.79
CA GLY A 98 12.55 -18.19 33.33
C GLY A 98 11.69 -18.03 32.06
N LEU A 99 11.14 -19.09 31.47
CA LEU A 99 10.06 -18.96 30.48
C LEU A 99 8.73 -18.67 31.21
N SER A 100 8.69 -17.56 31.94
CA SER A 100 7.45 -16.84 32.09
C SER A 100 7.12 -16.30 30.69
N VAL A 101 6.02 -16.76 30.09
CA VAL A 101 5.23 -15.87 29.22
C VAL A 101 5.22 -14.54 29.96
N PRO A 102 5.67 -13.42 29.37
CA PRO A 102 5.61 -12.16 30.08
C PRO A 102 4.17 -12.01 30.54
N THR A 103 3.94 -12.18 31.84
CA THR A 103 2.76 -11.62 32.43
C THR A 103 2.88 -10.14 32.10
N ASP A 104 1.77 -9.51 31.70
CA ASP A 104 1.64 -8.06 31.58
C ASP A 104 1.79 -7.43 32.97
N SER A 105 2.93 -7.67 33.61
CA SER A 105 3.33 -7.08 34.85
C SER A 105 3.76 -5.65 34.52
N PRO A 106 3.40 -4.67 35.34
CA PRO A 106 3.81 -3.29 35.11
C PRO A 106 5.33 -3.11 35.00
N VAL A 107 6.11 -4.04 35.57
CA VAL A 107 7.57 -4.03 35.57
C VAL A 107 8.14 -4.52 34.23
N SER A 108 7.59 -5.58 33.62
CA SER A 108 8.04 -6.08 32.31
C SER A 108 7.75 -5.06 31.21
N ILE A 109 6.55 -4.44 31.22
CA ILE A 109 6.17 -3.39 30.28
C ILE A 109 7.12 -2.19 30.39
N ARG A 110 7.44 -1.76 31.62
CA ARG A 110 8.35 -0.63 31.86
C ARG A 110 9.78 -0.91 31.37
N ASN A 111 10.27 -2.12 31.58
CA ASN A 111 11.60 -2.51 31.10
C ASN A 111 11.63 -2.57 29.56
N GLN A 112 10.59 -3.10 28.92
CA GLN A 112 10.49 -3.15 27.46
C GLN A 112 10.41 -1.74 26.84
N GLN A 113 9.67 -0.83 27.47
CA GLN A 113 9.64 0.59 27.07
C GLN A 113 11.01 1.26 27.18
N GLN A 114 11.79 0.96 28.23
CA GLN A 114 13.14 1.48 28.38
C GLN A 114 14.08 0.97 27.28
N THR A 115 13.99 -0.31 26.93
CA THR A 115 14.76 -0.89 25.82
C THR A 115 14.36 -0.28 24.47
N ASP A 116 13.06 -0.13 24.18
CA ASP A 116 12.57 0.49 22.95
C ASP A 116 13.02 1.97 22.83
N ASP A 117 13.10 2.70 23.94
CA ASP A 117 13.58 4.09 23.96
C ASP A 117 15.09 4.18 23.69
N GLU A 118 15.88 3.21 24.15
CA GLU A 118 17.32 3.12 23.83
C GLU A 118 17.52 2.82 22.34
N ILE A 119 16.79 1.84 21.81
CA ILE A 119 16.83 1.48 20.38
C ILE A 119 16.39 2.67 19.52
N ARG A 120 15.33 3.41 19.91
CA ARG A 120 14.89 4.61 19.19
C ARG A 120 16.01 5.66 19.07
N ARG A 121 16.75 5.91 20.16
CA ARG A 121 17.86 6.89 20.14
C ARG A 121 19.01 6.41 19.26
N GLU A 122 19.34 5.12 19.31
CA GLU A 122 20.35 4.51 18.46
C GLU A 122 19.98 4.65 16.98
N LEU A 123 18.74 4.27 16.62
CA LEU A 123 18.23 4.35 15.25
C LEU A 123 18.15 5.79 14.74
N PHE A 124 17.68 6.74 15.56
CA PHE A 124 17.66 8.15 15.18
C PHE A 124 19.06 8.67 14.87
N ALA A 125 20.05 8.34 15.72
CA ALA A 125 21.44 8.72 15.51
C ALA A 125 22.04 8.05 14.27
N TYR A 126 21.73 6.77 14.05
CA TYR A 126 22.11 6.01 12.86
C TYR A 126 21.56 6.68 11.59
N SER A 127 20.26 6.96 11.54
CA SER A 127 19.61 7.59 10.39
C SER A 127 20.16 8.98 10.13
N ALA A 128 20.29 9.82 11.15
CA ALA A 128 20.88 11.15 11.01
C ALA A 128 22.30 11.09 10.40
N LEU A 129 23.10 10.11 10.81
CA LEU A 129 24.45 9.92 10.27
C LEU A 129 24.44 9.39 8.83
N GLU A 130 23.64 8.38 8.53
CA GLU A 130 23.61 7.78 7.19
C GLU A 130 23.06 8.75 6.14
N PHE A 131 22.05 9.56 6.47
CA PHE A 131 21.57 10.64 5.60
C PHE A 131 22.67 11.67 5.27
N GLN A 132 23.50 12.05 6.25
CA GLN A 132 24.65 12.93 5.99
C GLN A 132 25.69 12.27 5.08
N LYS A 133 25.90 10.95 5.23
CA LYS A 133 26.84 10.20 4.42
C LYS A 133 26.36 9.97 2.99
N GLU A 134 25.06 10.04 2.69
CA GLU A 134 24.56 9.81 1.33
C GLU A 134 25.27 10.69 0.30
N TYR A 135 25.40 11.99 0.56
CA TYR A 135 26.12 12.90 -0.33
C TYR A 135 27.60 12.49 -0.51
N THR A 136 28.23 12.04 0.56
CA THR A 136 29.60 11.53 0.53
C THR A 136 29.69 10.27 -0.33
N TYR A 137 28.81 9.29 -0.12
CA TYR A 137 28.74 8.06 -0.92
C TYR A 137 28.58 8.35 -2.41
N MET A 138 27.76 9.36 -2.74
CA MET A 138 27.53 9.83 -4.09
C MET A 138 28.78 10.49 -4.68
N SER A 139 29.39 11.44 -3.97
CA SER A 139 30.57 12.17 -4.44
C SER A 139 31.80 11.27 -4.61
N GLU A 140 31.95 10.25 -3.76
CA GLU A 140 33.03 9.27 -3.79
C GLU A 140 32.76 8.10 -4.75
N ARG A 141 31.61 8.08 -5.44
CA ARG A 141 31.19 7.02 -6.38
C ARG A 141 31.23 5.61 -5.77
N LYS A 142 30.79 5.49 -4.51
CA LYS A 142 30.74 4.20 -3.79
C LYS A 142 29.56 3.32 -4.18
N LEU A 143 28.56 3.89 -4.87
CA LEU A 143 27.32 3.19 -5.21
C LEU A 143 27.50 2.38 -6.51
N ASP A 144 27.31 1.05 -6.45
CA ASP A 144 27.13 0.23 -7.66
C ASP A 144 25.68 0.42 -8.18
N LEU A 145 25.54 1.27 -9.20
CA LEU A 145 24.24 1.65 -9.77
C LEU A 145 23.71 0.65 -10.80
N ASP A 146 24.34 -0.52 -10.95
CA ASP A 146 23.98 -1.58 -11.91
C ASP A 146 23.89 -1.07 -13.37
N GLY A 147 24.84 -0.21 -13.75
CA GLY A 147 24.98 0.33 -15.12
C GLY A 147 24.13 1.57 -15.42
N VAL A 148 23.37 2.07 -14.45
CA VAL A 148 22.62 3.35 -14.58
C VAL A 148 23.56 4.52 -14.35
N ASP A 149 23.45 5.56 -15.18
CA ASP A 149 24.21 6.78 -14.96
C ASP A 149 23.75 7.50 -13.68
N TRP A 150 24.66 8.26 -13.08
CA TRP A 150 24.42 8.94 -11.81
C TRP A 150 23.20 9.87 -11.84
N GLU A 151 23.04 10.68 -12.88
CA GLU A 151 21.97 11.68 -12.96
C GLU A 151 20.59 11.02 -13.02
N THR A 152 20.49 9.93 -13.78
CA THR A 152 19.28 9.11 -13.83
C THR A 152 19.02 8.41 -12.50
N ALA A 153 20.04 7.82 -11.88
CA ALA A 153 19.89 7.11 -10.60
C ALA A 153 19.45 8.04 -9.48
N ASP A 154 20.06 9.22 -9.35
CA ASP A 154 19.67 10.24 -8.36
C ASP A 154 18.21 10.66 -8.56
N HIS A 155 17.81 10.99 -9.79
CA HIS A 155 16.42 11.31 -10.11
C HIS A 155 15.44 10.21 -9.65
N LEU A 156 15.75 8.95 -9.92
CA LEU A 156 14.92 7.82 -9.53
C LEU A 156 14.90 7.60 -8.01
N PHE A 157 16.03 7.77 -7.32
CA PHE A 157 16.09 7.73 -5.86
C PHE A 157 15.23 8.82 -5.24
N GLN A 158 15.33 10.06 -5.73
CA GLN A 158 14.55 11.17 -5.19
C GLN A 158 13.04 10.94 -5.39
N LEU A 159 12.61 10.41 -6.54
CA LEU A 159 11.22 10.01 -6.74
C LEU A 159 10.79 8.90 -5.78
N HIS A 160 11.62 7.88 -5.58
CA HIS A 160 11.30 6.78 -4.67
C HIS A 160 11.14 7.25 -3.22
N TRP A 161 12.12 7.99 -2.68
CA TRP A 161 12.11 8.49 -1.30
C TRP A 161 11.03 9.54 -1.06
N ASN A 162 10.64 10.30 -2.09
CA ASN A 162 9.61 11.34 -1.96
C ASN A 162 8.17 10.81 -2.00
N LEU A 163 7.94 9.65 -2.62
CA LEU A 163 6.58 9.14 -2.87
C LEU A 163 6.39 7.69 -2.43
N HIS A 164 7.09 6.74 -3.04
CA HIS A 164 6.82 5.31 -2.86
C HIS A 164 7.23 4.77 -1.51
N HIS A 165 8.41 5.17 -1.02
CA HIS A 165 8.90 4.81 0.29
C HIS A 165 7.90 5.19 1.39
N LEU A 166 7.40 6.44 1.35
CA LEU A 166 6.44 6.97 2.31
C LEU A 166 5.07 6.28 2.26
N GLY A 167 4.77 5.56 1.16
CA GLY A 167 3.56 4.79 0.95
C GLY A 167 3.19 3.90 2.14
N PHE A 168 4.00 2.86 2.34
CA PHE A 168 3.82 1.85 3.40
C PHE A 168 5.08 1.62 4.25
N LEU A 169 6.17 2.36 3.98
CA LEU A 169 7.49 2.17 4.59
C LEU A 169 8.03 0.73 4.45
N ILE A 170 7.82 0.11 3.29
CA ILE A 170 8.40 -1.21 2.93
C ILE A 170 9.89 -1.12 2.53
N THR A 171 10.51 0.01 2.79
CA THR A 171 11.94 0.26 2.60
C THR A 171 12.45 1.02 3.82
N TYR A 172 13.73 0.85 4.14
CA TYR A 172 14.40 1.62 5.18
C TYR A 172 15.62 2.32 4.59
N ARG A 173 15.42 3.60 4.19
CA ARG A 173 16.40 4.39 3.43
C ARG A 173 17.83 4.34 3.98
N PRO A 174 18.10 4.63 5.27
CA PRO A 174 19.47 4.62 5.79
C PRO A 174 20.14 3.24 5.65
N ALA A 175 19.43 2.15 5.95
CA ALA A 175 19.97 0.80 5.80
C ALA A 175 20.20 0.40 4.34
N ILE A 176 19.30 0.80 3.44
CA ILE A 176 19.40 0.52 2.00
C ILE A 176 20.59 1.29 1.39
N MET A 177 20.67 2.61 1.63
CA MET A 177 21.71 3.46 1.09
C MET A 177 23.09 3.09 1.65
N HIS A 178 23.16 2.77 2.94
CA HIS A 178 24.36 2.22 3.56
C HIS A 178 24.78 0.91 2.88
N SER A 179 23.87 -0.05 2.75
CA SER A 179 24.17 -1.36 2.14
C SER A 179 24.58 -1.23 0.67
N LEU A 180 23.97 -0.31 -0.08
CA LEU A 180 24.34 -0.03 -1.47
C LEU A 180 25.77 0.52 -1.58
N ALA A 181 26.23 1.30 -0.60
CA ALA A 181 27.58 1.87 -0.57
C ALA A 181 28.64 0.91 -0.01
N THR A 182 28.26 -0.05 0.84
CA THR A 182 29.20 -0.92 1.58
C THR A 182 29.13 -2.39 1.19
N GLY A 183 28.19 -2.79 0.34
CA GLY A 183 27.92 -4.20 0.05
C GLY A 183 27.22 -4.93 1.21
N GLY A 184 26.39 -4.21 1.96
CA GLY A 184 25.63 -4.73 3.10
C GLY A 184 24.42 -5.58 2.71
N PRO A 185 23.77 -6.26 3.68
CA PRO A 185 22.71 -7.24 3.41
C PRO A 185 21.34 -6.63 3.07
N HIS A 186 21.13 -5.34 3.30
CA HIS A 186 19.81 -4.70 3.18
C HIS A 186 19.54 -4.11 1.79
N CYS A 187 20.47 -4.25 0.84
CA CYS A 187 20.27 -3.88 -0.55
C CYS A 187 20.97 -4.89 -1.48
N ASN A 188 20.23 -5.40 -2.47
CA ASN A 188 20.76 -6.20 -3.58
C ASN A 188 20.32 -5.59 -4.91
N LYS A 189 20.88 -6.09 -6.02
CA LYS A 189 20.56 -5.59 -7.37
C LYS A 189 19.08 -5.78 -7.73
N LEU A 190 18.43 -6.78 -7.14
CA LEU A 190 16.99 -7.00 -7.29
C LEU A 190 16.19 -5.83 -6.70
N LEU A 191 16.48 -5.44 -5.46
CA LEU A 191 15.86 -4.27 -4.81
C LEU A 191 16.17 -2.98 -5.54
N LEU A 192 17.42 -2.78 -5.96
CA LEU A 192 17.82 -1.59 -6.70
C LEU A 192 17.01 -1.41 -7.99
N ASN A 193 16.86 -2.47 -8.79
CA ASN A 193 16.04 -2.43 -10.00
C ASN A 193 14.53 -2.30 -9.72
N ALA A 194 14.04 -2.83 -8.60
CA ALA A 194 12.66 -2.59 -8.16
C ALA A 194 12.43 -1.10 -7.81
N ILE A 195 13.37 -0.45 -7.12
CA ILE A 195 13.35 0.99 -6.84
C ILE A 195 13.34 1.78 -8.15
N TYR A 196 14.25 1.47 -9.08
CA TYR A 196 14.33 2.15 -10.38
C TYR A 196 13.06 2.01 -11.20
N TYR A 197 12.52 0.79 -11.35
CA TYR A 197 11.29 0.58 -12.12
C TYR A 197 10.11 1.35 -11.52
N THR A 198 9.96 1.26 -10.21
CA THR A 198 8.88 1.93 -9.47
C THR A 198 8.94 3.45 -9.64
N ALA A 199 10.13 4.05 -9.51
CA ALA A 199 10.34 5.46 -9.74
C ALA A 199 10.17 5.86 -11.22
N ALA A 200 10.60 5.02 -12.16
CA ALA A 200 10.50 5.30 -13.60
C ALA A 200 9.04 5.45 -14.06
N LEU A 201 8.10 4.69 -13.47
CA LEU A 201 6.66 4.83 -13.74
C LEU A 201 6.09 6.22 -13.35
N GLN A 202 6.77 6.97 -12.49
CA GLN A 202 6.39 8.33 -12.07
C GLN A 202 7.22 9.44 -12.73
N SER A 203 8.26 9.06 -13.47
CA SER A 203 9.13 10.00 -14.16
C SER A 203 8.46 10.56 -15.42
N SER A 204 8.71 11.83 -15.71
CA SER A 204 8.36 12.47 -16.97
C SER A 204 9.54 12.55 -17.94
N ARG A 205 10.73 12.03 -17.57
CA ARG A 205 11.92 12.15 -18.41
C ARG A 205 11.83 11.28 -19.66
N PRO A 206 12.19 11.79 -20.86
CA PRO A 206 12.16 11.01 -22.09
C PRO A 206 13.04 9.76 -22.07
N ASN A 207 14.16 9.77 -21.36
CA ASN A 207 15.08 8.63 -21.26
C ASN A 207 14.50 7.43 -20.47
N MET A 208 13.36 7.60 -19.81
CA MET A 208 12.59 6.52 -19.18
C MET A 208 11.60 5.86 -20.14
N ARG A 209 11.33 6.49 -21.28
CA ARG A 209 10.45 5.96 -22.32
C ARG A 209 11.27 5.05 -23.24
N ASP A 210 11.44 3.80 -22.81
CA ASP A 210 12.23 2.80 -23.54
C ASP A 210 11.64 2.55 -24.96
N ASP A 211 10.33 2.68 -25.12
CA ASP A 211 9.63 2.64 -26.41
C ASP A 211 8.70 3.86 -26.60
N PRO A 212 9.03 4.78 -27.52
CA PRO A 212 8.17 5.92 -27.86
C PRO A 212 6.77 5.52 -28.35
N ALA A 213 6.60 4.40 -29.04
CA ALA A 213 5.31 3.97 -29.58
C ALA A 213 4.34 3.46 -28.49
N HIS A 214 4.88 3.06 -27.34
CA HIS A 214 4.13 2.33 -26.32
C HIS A 214 4.42 2.85 -24.90
N PRO A 215 3.69 3.90 -24.45
CA PRO A 215 3.87 4.51 -23.14
C PRO A 215 3.77 3.53 -21.96
N GLN A 216 3.13 2.36 -22.11
CA GLN A 216 3.10 1.31 -21.09
C GLN A 216 4.46 0.68 -20.77
N TYR A 217 5.50 0.97 -21.57
CA TYR A 217 6.85 0.44 -21.40
C TYR A 217 7.82 1.41 -20.70
N PHE A 218 7.31 2.36 -19.90
CA PHE A 218 8.19 3.18 -19.05
C PHE A 218 9.04 2.31 -18.12
N GLY A 219 10.36 2.50 -18.18
CA GLY A 219 11.32 1.80 -17.33
C GLY A 219 11.39 0.28 -17.50
N THR A 220 10.89 -0.29 -18.60
CA THR A 220 10.94 -1.74 -18.87
C THR A 220 12.33 -2.35 -18.78
N LYS A 221 13.40 -1.60 -19.08
CA LYS A 221 14.77 -2.08 -18.89
C LYS A 221 15.03 -2.54 -17.45
N PHE A 222 14.49 -1.82 -16.46
CA PHE A 222 14.62 -2.17 -15.04
C PHE A 222 13.78 -3.38 -14.68
N PHE A 223 12.59 -3.51 -15.28
CA PHE A 223 11.75 -4.70 -15.13
C PHE A 223 12.43 -5.95 -15.70
N HIS A 224 13.00 -5.88 -16.91
CA HIS A 224 13.73 -6.99 -17.52
C HIS A 224 14.98 -7.35 -16.71
N ARG A 225 15.71 -6.34 -16.21
CA ARG A 225 16.86 -6.57 -15.35
C ARG A 225 16.45 -7.26 -14.05
N PHE A 226 15.36 -6.82 -13.39
CA PHE A 226 14.79 -7.50 -12.23
C PHE A 226 14.46 -8.97 -12.53
N GLN A 227 13.78 -9.25 -13.65
CA GLN A 227 13.44 -10.62 -14.04
C GLN A 227 14.69 -11.49 -14.25
N SER A 228 15.75 -10.94 -14.84
CA SER A 228 17.01 -11.66 -15.04
C SER A 228 17.73 -12.04 -13.73
N LEU A 229 17.51 -11.26 -12.66
CA LEU A 229 18.11 -11.48 -11.34
C LEU A 229 17.24 -12.36 -10.43
N LEU A 230 15.94 -12.46 -10.72
CA LEU A 230 14.96 -13.08 -9.84
C LEU A 230 15.29 -14.53 -9.50
N ALA A 231 15.63 -15.35 -10.50
CA ALA A 231 15.86 -16.78 -10.29
C ALA A 231 16.97 -17.09 -9.28
N SER A 232 18.08 -16.33 -9.31
CA SER A 232 19.16 -16.49 -8.33
C SER A 232 18.76 -16.02 -6.93
N GLU A 233 17.98 -14.95 -6.83
CA GLU A 233 17.58 -14.36 -5.55
C GLU A 233 16.44 -15.14 -4.88
N LEU A 234 15.71 -15.97 -5.61
CA LEU A 234 14.71 -16.88 -5.04
C LEU A 234 15.31 -18.12 -4.36
N GLN A 235 16.61 -18.38 -4.53
CA GLN A 235 17.27 -19.53 -3.89
C GLN A 235 17.46 -19.34 -2.38
N ARG A 236 17.40 -18.09 -1.88
CA ARG A 236 17.54 -17.78 -0.46
C ARG A 236 16.72 -16.55 -0.10
N SER A 237 15.84 -16.69 0.89
CA SER A 237 15.10 -15.55 1.44
C SER A 237 16.04 -14.51 2.04
N SER A 238 15.81 -13.24 1.71
CA SER A 238 16.55 -12.10 2.26
C SER A 238 15.62 -10.91 2.45
N THR A 239 15.97 -10.02 3.37
CA THR A 239 15.20 -8.78 3.60
C THR A 239 15.20 -7.90 2.35
N ALA A 240 16.33 -7.76 1.66
CA ALA A 240 16.41 -7.03 0.40
C ALA A 240 15.45 -7.58 -0.67
N SER A 241 15.39 -8.92 -0.84
CA SER A 241 14.48 -9.56 -1.80
C SER A 241 13.00 -9.40 -1.43
N ILE A 242 12.66 -9.40 -0.14
CA ILE A 242 11.29 -9.10 0.34
C ILE A 242 10.86 -7.70 -0.12
N ALA A 243 11.66 -6.67 0.20
CA ALA A 243 11.35 -5.30 -0.20
C ALA A 243 11.28 -5.17 -1.73
N ALA A 244 12.18 -5.84 -2.45
CA ALA A 244 12.22 -5.84 -3.91
C ALA A 244 10.93 -6.39 -4.52
N LEU A 245 10.45 -7.53 -4.00
CA LEU A 245 9.28 -8.23 -4.49
C LEU A 245 7.97 -7.49 -4.16
N VAL A 246 7.85 -6.89 -2.97
CA VAL A 246 6.66 -6.07 -2.63
C VAL A 246 6.59 -4.82 -3.51
N LEU A 247 7.71 -4.09 -3.67
CA LEU A 247 7.78 -2.90 -4.51
C LEU A 247 7.48 -3.23 -5.97
N MET A 248 8.16 -4.24 -6.52
CA MET A 248 7.95 -4.67 -7.90
C MET A 248 6.52 -5.18 -8.11
N GLY A 249 5.99 -5.93 -7.14
CA GLY A 249 4.61 -6.43 -7.16
C GLY A 249 3.59 -5.29 -7.28
N SER A 250 3.71 -4.29 -6.41
CA SER A 250 2.86 -3.09 -6.39
C SER A 250 2.95 -2.29 -7.70
N SER A 251 4.17 -2.11 -8.22
CA SER A 251 4.41 -1.40 -9.47
C SER A 251 3.88 -2.15 -10.69
N CYS A 252 3.95 -3.49 -10.69
CA CYS A 252 3.31 -4.32 -11.70
C CYS A 252 1.79 -4.18 -11.69
N VAL A 253 1.14 -4.13 -10.52
CA VAL A 253 -0.31 -3.86 -10.44
C VAL A 253 -0.65 -2.49 -11.02
N SER A 254 0.10 -1.47 -10.62
CA SER A 254 -0.09 -0.09 -11.09
C SER A 254 0.09 0.01 -12.61
N ASN A 255 1.07 -0.70 -13.18
CA ASN A 255 1.30 -0.74 -14.63
C ASN A 255 0.34 -1.70 -15.40
N GLY A 256 -0.53 -2.45 -14.71
CA GLY A 256 -1.51 -3.35 -15.33
C GLY A 256 -1.06 -4.81 -15.51
N ARG A 257 0.14 -5.17 -15.05
CA ARG A 257 0.64 -6.54 -14.97
C ARG A 257 0.14 -7.22 -13.68
N GLN A 258 -1.17 -7.29 -13.51
CA GLN A 258 -1.83 -7.67 -12.23
C GLN A 258 -1.44 -9.06 -11.75
N THR A 259 -1.38 -10.06 -12.65
CA THR A 259 -1.02 -11.44 -12.30
C THR A 259 0.41 -11.53 -11.75
N ILE A 260 1.38 -10.95 -12.46
CA ILE A 260 2.78 -10.90 -12.00
C ILE A 260 2.88 -10.12 -10.69
N GLY A 261 2.16 -8.99 -10.59
CA GLY A 261 2.12 -8.18 -9.38
C GLY A 261 1.63 -8.94 -8.15
N TRP A 262 0.58 -9.75 -8.31
CA TRP A 262 0.06 -10.62 -7.26
C TRP A 262 1.04 -11.73 -6.88
N LEU A 263 1.67 -12.38 -7.87
CA LEU A 263 2.62 -13.47 -7.63
C LEU A 263 3.88 -12.99 -6.90
N TYR A 264 4.45 -11.85 -7.30
CA TYR A 264 5.63 -11.28 -6.63
C TYR A 264 5.33 -10.86 -5.19
N ALA A 265 4.18 -10.24 -4.94
CA ALA A 265 3.73 -9.96 -3.58
C ALA A 265 3.59 -11.25 -2.76
N GLY A 266 2.97 -12.30 -3.32
CA GLY A 266 2.86 -13.61 -2.67
C GLY A 266 4.21 -14.25 -2.31
N LEU A 267 5.20 -14.19 -3.21
CA LEU A 267 6.56 -14.68 -2.94
C LEU A 267 7.20 -13.91 -1.77
N SER A 268 7.00 -12.60 -1.70
CA SER A 268 7.51 -11.81 -0.58
C SER A 268 6.89 -12.22 0.76
N TYR A 269 5.59 -12.55 0.78
CA TYR A 269 4.91 -13.00 1.99
C TYR A 269 5.42 -14.36 2.45
N GLN A 270 5.71 -15.26 1.51
CA GLN A 270 6.35 -16.53 1.81
C GLN A 270 7.75 -16.33 2.40
N MET A 271 8.56 -15.42 1.86
CA MET A 271 9.88 -15.09 2.41
C MET A 271 9.80 -14.45 3.81
N ILE A 272 8.79 -13.62 4.07
CA ILE A 272 8.52 -13.06 5.41
C ILE A 272 8.22 -14.18 6.42
N VAL A 273 7.46 -15.19 6.01
CA VAL A 273 7.17 -16.36 6.84
C VAL A 273 8.41 -17.22 7.03
N ASP A 274 9.16 -17.49 5.96
CA ASP A 274 10.39 -18.28 5.97
C ASP A 274 11.44 -17.70 6.93
N LEU A 275 11.64 -16.38 6.91
CA LEU A 275 12.57 -15.68 7.82
C LEU A 275 12.00 -15.43 9.24
N GLY A 276 10.74 -15.80 9.50
CA GLY A 276 10.12 -15.58 10.80
C GLY A 276 9.82 -14.10 11.15
N LEU A 277 9.81 -13.19 10.17
CA LEU A 277 9.64 -11.75 10.46
C LEU A 277 8.25 -11.39 11.01
N HIS A 278 7.26 -12.25 10.79
CA HIS A 278 5.89 -12.10 11.25
C HIS A 278 5.68 -12.42 12.74
N VAL A 279 6.69 -12.98 13.41
CA VAL A 279 6.62 -13.27 14.85
C VAL A 279 7.57 -12.42 15.67
N ASP A 280 7.16 -12.11 16.88
CA ASP A 280 8.01 -11.49 17.89
C ASP A 280 8.91 -12.56 18.52
N PRO A 281 10.26 -12.45 18.38
CA PRO A 281 11.20 -13.40 18.95
C PRO A 281 11.06 -13.57 20.46
N ASP A 282 10.59 -12.55 21.19
CA ASP A 282 10.42 -12.60 22.65
C ASP A 282 9.17 -13.39 23.07
N LYS A 283 8.24 -13.62 22.14
CA LYS A 283 6.97 -14.33 22.38
C LYS A 283 7.01 -15.81 21.96
N VAL A 284 8.11 -16.25 21.34
CA VAL A 284 8.27 -17.61 20.82
C VAL A 284 9.53 -18.26 21.37
N GLN A 285 9.55 -19.58 21.42
CA GLN A 285 10.76 -20.28 21.84
C GLN A 285 11.81 -20.21 20.75
N MET A 286 13.08 -20.11 21.15
CA MET A 286 14.21 -20.23 20.23
C MET A 286 14.95 -21.55 20.49
N SER A 287 15.05 -22.38 19.47
CA SER A 287 15.92 -23.56 19.46
C SER A 287 17.05 -23.37 18.45
N SER A 288 18.15 -24.08 18.63
CA SER A 288 19.29 -24.05 17.72
C SER A 288 19.64 -25.46 17.27
N LEU A 289 19.66 -25.68 15.96
CA LEU A 289 20.17 -26.92 15.36
C LEU A 289 21.70 -26.99 15.39
N VAL A 290 22.38 -25.92 15.83
CA VAL A 290 23.83 -25.81 15.92
C VAL A 290 24.22 -25.56 17.38
N PRO A 291 24.49 -26.61 18.18
CA PRO A 291 24.69 -26.53 19.64
C PRO A 291 25.79 -25.58 20.13
N SER A 292 26.70 -25.17 19.23
CA SER A 292 27.86 -24.31 19.51
C SER A 292 27.70 -22.86 19.03
N LYS A 293 26.60 -22.52 18.34
CA LYS A 293 26.40 -21.17 17.81
C LYS A 293 25.54 -20.36 18.78
N PRO A 294 26.01 -19.20 19.27
CA PRO A 294 25.17 -18.32 20.06
C PRO A 294 23.97 -17.83 19.22
N PRO A 295 22.84 -17.47 19.88
CA PRO A 295 21.76 -16.76 19.21
C PRO A 295 22.34 -15.56 18.46
N ILE A 296 21.95 -15.36 17.20
CA ILE A 296 22.34 -14.15 16.46
C ILE A 296 21.58 -12.99 17.12
N PRO A 297 22.26 -12.03 17.79
CA PRO A 297 21.56 -10.88 18.35
C PRO A 297 21.00 -10.06 17.19
N MET A 298 19.72 -9.74 17.24
CA MET A 298 19.13 -8.79 16.29
C MET A 298 19.67 -7.40 16.61
N THR A 299 20.23 -6.74 15.60
CA THR A 299 20.64 -5.33 15.75
C THR A 299 19.41 -4.42 15.80
N ALA A 300 19.57 -3.19 16.26
CA ALA A 300 18.53 -2.18 16.20
C ALA A 300 17.95 -2.03 14.78
N VAL A 301 18.82 -2.05 13.76
CA VAL A 301 18.44 -1.98 12.33
C VAL A 301 17.64 -3.22 11.91
N ASP A 302 18.01 -4.42 12.36
CA ASP A 302 17.26 -5.64 12.05
C ASP A 302 15.85 -5.62 12.64
N ILE A 303 15.70 -5.14 13.89
CA ILE A 303 14.40 -4.99 14.56
C ILE A 303 13.53 -3.98 13.79
N GLU A 304 14.11 -2.84 13.39
CA GLU A 304 13.41 -1.81 12.63
C GLU A 304 12.94 -2.33 11.26
N ILE A 305 13.82 -3.04 10.54
CA ILE A 305 13.49 -3.67 9.25
C ILE A 305 12.38 -4.71 9.41
N GLN A 306 12.44 -5.55 10.45
CA GLN A 306 11.39 -6.52 10.74
C GLN A 306 10.03 -5.83 10.87
N ARG A 307 9.93 -4.83 11.77
CA ARG A 307 8.67 -4.11 12.06
C ARG A 307 8.17 -3.35 10.83
N ARG A 308 9.05 -2.73 10.04
CA ARG A 308 8.68 -2.07 8.78
C ARG A 308 8.16 -3.06 7.75
N TYR A 309 8.85 -4.18 7.54
CA TYR A 309 8.58 -5.06 6.40
C TYR A 309 7.32 -5.91 6.63
N ILE A 310 7.13 -6.46 7.83
CA ILE A 310 5.92 -7.23 8.12
C ILE A 310 4.66 -6.37 7.98
N TRP A 311 4.67 -5.16 8.57
CA TRP A 311 3.49 -4.30 8.56
C TRP A 311 3.32 -3.55 7.23
N GLY A 312 4.39 -3.25 6.50
CA GLY A 312 4.32 -2.76 5.14
C GLY A 312 3.73 -3.82 4.18
N ALA A 313 4.11 -5.08 4.34
CA ALA A 313 3.56 -6.19 3.57
C ALA A 313 2.11 -6.47 3.93
N TYR A 314 1.75 -6.38 5.22
CA TYR A 314 0.36 -6.46 5.69
C TYR A 314 -0.51 -5.38 5.02
N LEU A 315 -0.08 -4.12 5.02
CA LEU A 315 -0.78 -3.03 4.32
C LEU A 315 -0.96 -3.33 2.83
N ASN A 316 0.13 -3.73 2.16
CA ASN A 316 0.07 -4.06 0.73
C ASN A 316 -0.92 -5.19 0.46
N ASP A 317 -0.86 -6.28 1.21
CA ASP A 317 -1.73 -7.44 1.02
C ASP A 317 -3.20 -7.09 1.19
N ARG A 318 -3.57 -6.35 2.24
CA ARG A 318 -4.98 -6.01 2.51
C ARG A 318 -5.55 -5.07 1.47
N PHE A 319 -4.83 -4.03 1.09
CA PHE A 319 -5.32 -3.08 0.09
C PHE A 319 -5.29 -3.64 -1.33
N GLN A 320 -4.31 -4.48 -1.67
CA GLN A 320 -4.26 -5.16 -2.97
C GLN A 320 -5.36 -6.24 -3.07
N SER A 321 -5.61 -6.97 -1.99
CA SER A 321 -6.70 -7.95 -1.88
C SER A 321 -8.08 -7.28 -2.03
N LEU A 322 -8.27 -6.13 -1.36
CA LEU A 322 -9.44 -5.29 -1.51
C LEU A 322 -9.64 -4.83 -2.95
N TYR A 323 -8.58 -4.40 -3.64
CA TYR A 323 -8.62 -3.97 -5.03
C TYR A 323 -8.99 -5.11 -6.00
N PHE A 324 -8.49 -6.32 -5.74
CA PHE A 324 -8.77 -7.49 -6.60
C PHE A 324 -10.04 -8.26 -6.23
N GLY A 325 -10.66 -7.96 -5.09
CA GLY A 325 -11.75 -8.77 -4.55
C GLY A 325 -11.29 -10.19 -4.18
N ARG A 326 -10.06 -10.32 -3.66
CA ARG A 326 -9.46 -11.61 -3.27
C ARG A 326 -9.26 -11.67 -1.76
N PRO A 327 -9.20 -12.88 -1.16
CA PRO A 327 -8.77 -13.01 0.22
C PRO A 327 -7.29 -12.62 0.39
N PRO A 328 -6.94 -11.95 1.50
CA PRO A 328 -5.55 -11.72 1.88
C PRO A 328 -4.74 -13.01 2.00
N SER A 329 -3.48 -12.95 1.56
CA SER A 329 -2.57 -14.11 1.53
C SER A 329 -1.63 -14.18 2.73
N LEU A 330 -1.22 -13.03 3.28
CA LEU A 330 -0.34 -12.96 4.45
C LEU A 330 -1.16 -13.20 5.72
N ARG A 331 -0.96 -14.36 6.34
CA ARG A 331 -1.61 -14.72 7.60
C ARG A 331 -0.78 -14.27 8.79
N MET A 332 -1.42 -13.56 9.71
CA MET A 332 -0.83 -13.20 11.00
C MET A 332 -1.19 -14.27 12.04
N ILE A 333 -0.31 -14.49 13.00
CA ILE A 333 -0.53 -15.43 14.10
C ILE A 333 -0.87 -14.61 15.34
N GLU A 334 -2.15 -14.65 15.72
CA GLU A 334 -2.67 -13.84 16.82
C GLU A 334 -1.88 -14.07 18.12
N GLY A 335 -1.45 -12.97 18.73
CA GLY A 335 -0.77 -12.94 20.03
C GLY A 335 0.74 -13.18 19.99
N VAL A 336 1.33 -13.54 18.84
CA VAL A 336 2.79 -13.67 18.69
C VAL A 336 3.35 -12.75 17.61
N GLU A 337 2.58 -11.78 17.11
CA GLU A 337 3.03 -10.88 16.05
C GLU A 337 4.12 -9.93 16.53
N ALA A 338 5.01 -9.56 15.60
CA ALA A 338 5.95 -8.46 15.81
C ALA A 338 5.22 -7.12 16.04
N SER A 339 5.77 -6.29 16.93
CA SER A 339 5.19 -4.99 17.29
C SER A 339 4.91 -4.10 16.06
N GLN A 340 3.75 -3.43 16.07
CA GLN A 340 3.36 -2.44 15.06
C GLN A 340 4.19 -1.15 15.12
N THR A 341 4.88 -0.89 16.22
CA THR A 341 5.55 0.39 16.49
C THR A 341 6.86 0.50 15.70
N VAL A 342 6.93 1.47 14.79
CA VAL A 342 8.21 1.91 14.19
C VAL A 342 9.07 2.50 15.28
N LEU A 343 10.33 2.09 15.38
CA LEU A 343 11.24 2.61 16.38
C LEU A 343 11.99 3.83 15.89
N ASP A 344 12.35 3.89 14.61
CA ASP A 344 13.00 5.06 14.02
C ASP A 344 11.99 6.12 13.59
N ASP A 345 11.98 7.25 14.31
CA ASP A 345 11.14 8.40 14.04
C ASP A 345 11.86 9.57 13.33
N TYR A 346 13.06 9.35 12.80
CA TYR A 346 13.82 10.39 12.06
C TYR A 346 12.98 11.06 10.96
N GLU A 347 12.33 10.24 10.12
CA GLU A 347 11.52 10.69 8.96
C GLU A 347 10.16 11.30 9.37
N GLU A 348 9.75 11.21 10.63
CA GLU A 348 8.45 11.74 11.10
C GLU A 348 8.40 13.28 10.98
N LEU A 349 9.50 13.95 11.28
CA LEU A 349 9.62 15.40 11.29
C LEU A 349 10.40 15.98 10.12
N GLU A 350 10.92 15.15 9.23
CA GLU A 350 11.59 15.62 8.02
C GLU A 350 10.65 16.47 7.15
N LEU A 351 11.19 17.58 6.65
CA LEU A 351 10.44 18.50 5.79
C LEU A 351 10.23 17.87 4.42
N TRP A 352 8.99 17.48 4.14
CA TRP A 352 8.56 17.03 2.84
C TRP A 352 8.15 18.20 1.95
N LYS A 353 8.57 18.14 0.70
CA LYS A 353 8.09 18.95 -0.41
C LYS A 353 8.01 18.07 -1.67
N PRO A 354 7.11 18.37 -2.63
CA PRO A 354 7.06 17.64 -3.88
C PRO A 354 8.42 17.65 -4.58
N TYR A 355 8.88 16.50 -5.04
CA TYR A 355 10.07 16.43 -5.88
C TYR A 355 9.80 17.10 -7.24
N ILE A 356 10.59 18.13 -7.54
CA ILE A 356 10.59 18.84 -8.82
C ILE A 356 11.84 18.41 -9.56
N ASP A 357 11.66 17.83 -10.73
CA ASP A 357 12.77 17.43 -11.58
C ASP A 357 13.49 18.68 -12.10
N PRO A 358 14.80 18.87 -11.84
CA PRO A 358 15.56 20.01 -12.33
C PRO A 358 15.58 20.13 -13.86
N THR A 359 15.39 19.02 -14.58
CA THR A 359 15.38 18.99 -16.05
C THR A 359 13.96 19.07 -16.63
N GLY A 360 12.94 19.02 -15.76
CA GLY A 360 11.54 19.07 -16.15
C GLY A 360 11.05 20.49 -16.45
N ALA A 361 10.06 20.60 -17.33
CA ALA A 361 9.39 21.86 -17.65
C ALA A 361 8.23 22.21 -16.69
N ASP A 362 8.02 21.40 -15.65
CA ASP A 362 6.88 21.56 -14.74
C ASP A 362 7.02 22.85 -13.90
N PRO A 363 5.97 23.69 -13.82
CA PRO A 363 6.01 24.90 -13.03
C PRO A 363 6.19 24.56 -11.53
N PRO A 364 6.84 25.45 -10.75
CA PRO A 364 7.01 25.23 -9.32
C PRO A 364 5.65 25.09 -8.65
N VAL A 365 5.47 24.00 -7.90
CA VAL A 365 4.26 23.77 -7.11
C VAL A 365 4.22 24.77 -5.96
N ASN A 366 3.13 25.53 -5.85
CA ASN A 366 2.89 26.41 -4.71
C ASN A 366 2.47 25.58 -3.49
N PHE A 367 3.44 24.93 -2.85
CA PHE A 367 3.26 24.09 -1.66
C PHE A 367 4.21 24.54 -0.56
N THR A 368 3.68 24.70 0.65
CA THR A 368 4.50 25.02 1.83
C THR A 368 5.09 23.73 2.40
N PRO A 369 6.43 23.59 2.46
CA PRO A 369 7.07 22.41 3.04
C PRO A 369 6.58 22.15 4.47
N GLN A 370 6.31 20.90 4.78
CA GLN A 370 5.73 20.46 6.04
C GLN A 370 6.36 19.14 6.49
N PRO A 371 6.34 18.80 7.80
CA PRO A 371 6.73 17.48 8.26
C PRO A 371 6.03 16.36 7.48
N ALA A 372 6.78 15.33 7.07
CA ALA A 372 6.26 14.20 6.30
C ALA A 372 5.21 13.40 7.08
N ARG A 373 5.40 13.25 8.40
CA ARG A 373 4.53 12.48 9.30
C ARG A 373 4.37 11.02 8.85
N ALA A 374 5.43 10.44 8.30
CA ALA A 374 5.38 9.12 7.64
C ALA A 374 5.05 7.99 8.63
N VAL A 375 5.66 8.03 9.81
CA VAL A 375 5.47 7.00 10.85
C VAL A 375 4.05 7.03 11.38
N SER A 376 3.57 8.23 11.76
CA SER A 376 2.21 8.37 12.28
C SER A 376 1.14 8.10 11.21
N THR A 377 1.39 8.46 9.94
CA THR A 377 0.51 8.11 8.81
C THR A 377 0.44 6.60 8.60
N ARG A 378 1.59 5.90 8.63
CA ARG A 378 1.62 4.44 8.52
C ARG A 378 0.84 3.77 9.65
N ALA A 379 1.05 4.18 10.90
CA ALA A 379 0.34 3.62 12.05
C ALA A 379 -1.19 3.77 11.92
N ALA A 380 -1.65 4.92 11.41
CA ALA A 380 -3.07 5.14 11.16
C ALA A 380 -3.61 4.31 9.98
N LEU A 381 -2.81 4.06 8.93
CA LEU A 381 -3.15 3.15 7.83
C LEU A 381 -3.24 1.68 8.28
N VAL A 382 -2.38 1.23 9.21
CA VAL A 382 -2.43 -0.15 9.74
C VAL A 382 -3.79 -0.41 10.40
N ARG A 383 -4.29 0.52 11.20
CA ARG A 383 -5.64 0.43 11.79
C ARG A 383 -6.75 0.36 10.74
N LEU A 384 -6.64 1.11 9.63
CA LEU A 384 -7.59 0.98 8.51
C LEU A 384 -7.48 -0.38 7.81
N ALA A 385 -6.28 -0.95 7.69
CA ALA A 385 -6.09 -2.26 7.10
C ALA A 385 -6.68 -3.39 7.98
N GLU A 386 -6.64 -3.27 9.30
CA GLU A 386 -7.32 -4.19 10.23
C GLU A 386 -8.84 -4.15 10.06
N ILE A 387 -9.43 -2.96 9.87
CA ILE A 387 -10.86 -2.80 9.55
C ILE A 387 -11.15 -3.38 8.15
N THR A 388 -10.24 -3.16 7.19
CA THR A 388 -10.35 -3.70 5.82
C THR A 388 -10.42 -5.23 5.83
N ASP A 389 -9.57 -5.90 6.61
CA ASP A 389 -9.53 -7.35 6.74
C ASP A 389 -10.90 -7.89 7.19
N GLN A 390 -11.48 -7.25 8.22
CA GLN A 390 -12.79 -7.63 8.75
C GLN A 390 -13.95 -7.33 7.79
N ILE A 391 -13.89 -6.24 7.01
CA ILE A 391 -14.87 -5.94 5.96
C ILE A 391 -14.83 -7.03 4.88
N ILE A 392 -13.62 -7.39 4.42
CA ILE A 392 -13.44 -8.44 3.40
C ILE A 392 -14.04 -9.75 3.91
N GLU A 393 -13.63 -10.19 5.10
CA GLU A 393 -14.08 -11.45 5.68
C GLU A 393 -15.61 -11.50 5.86
N SER A 394 -16.18 -10.42 6.40
CA SER A 394 -17.62 -10.34 6.73
C SER A 394 -18.50 -10.27 5.49
N PHE A 395 -18.15 -9.44 4.50
CA PHE A 395 -19.09 -9.04 3.45
C PHE A 395 -18.65 -9.37 2.02
N TYR A 396 -17.38 -9.69 1.78
CA TYR A 396 -16.87 -9.95 0.42
C TYR A 396 -16.37 -11.38 0.21
N THR A 397 -16.68 -12.30 1.13
CA THR A 397 -16.45 -13.74 0.97
C THR A 397 -17.75 -14.49 0.64
N PRO A 398 -17.69 -15.68 0.01
CA PRO A 398 -18.89 -16.50 -0.22
C PRO A 398 -19.65 -16.88 1.05
N LYS A 399 -19.02 -16.79 2.24
CA LYS A 399 -19.68 -17.03 3.53
C LYS A 399 -20.78 -15.99 3.80
N SER A 400 -20.65 -14.78 3.27
CA SER A 400 -21.62 -13.69 3.45
C SER A 400 -23.02 -14.03 2.91
N GLY A 401 -23.12 -14.88 1.87
CA GLY A 401 -24.41 -15.32 1.35
C GLY A 401 -25.21 -16.25 2.28
N ARG A 402 -24.61 -16.69 3.39
CA ARG A 402 -25.28 -17.51 4.43
C ARG A 402 -25.61 -16.71 5.70
N MET A 403 -25.30 -15.42 5.70
CA MET A 403 -25.46 -14.55 6.85
C MET A 403 -26.94 -14.22 7.07
N SER A 404 -27.38 -14.17 8.32
CA SER A 404 -28.71 -13.64 8.66
C SER A 404 -28.76 -12.11 8.57
N THR A 405 -29.95 -11.53 8.47
CA THR A 405 -30.12 -10.07 8.48
C THR A 405 -29.59 -9.46 9.79
N GLU A 406 -29.77 -10.15 10.92
CA GLU A 406 -29.28 -9.72 12.23
C GLU A 406 -27.75 -9.74 12.31
N GLU A 407 -27.11 -10.79 11.79
CA GLU A 407 -25.65 -10.89 11.71
C GLU A 407 -25.06 -9.79 10.81
N ALA A 408 -25.70 -9.53 9.67
CA ALA A 408 -25.31 -8.46 8.77
C ALA A 408 -25.42 -7.08 9.43
N HIS A 409 -26.53 -6.82 10.11
CA HIS A 409 -26.75 -5.56 10.82
C HIS A 409 -25.72 -5.36 11.94
N CYS A 410 -25.49 -6.38 12.77
CA CYS A 410 -24.49 -6.34 13.85
C CYS A 410 -23.07 -6.14 13.30
N GLY A 411 -22.71 -6.84 12.23
CA GLY A 411 -21.42 -6.69 11.56
C GLY A 411 -21.19 -5.27 11.06
N VAL A 412 -22.19 -4.68 10.41
CA VAL A 412 -22.12 -3.30 9.89
C VAL A 412 -21.99 -2.29 11.03
N GLN A 413 -22.80 -2.40 12.08
CA GLN A 413 -22.72 -1.50 13.24
C GLN A 413 -21.36 -1.57 13.94
N ARG A 414 -20.84 -2.78 14.14
CA ARG A 414 -19.53 -3.00 14.76
C ARG A 414 -18.41 -2.35 13.93
N LEU A 415 -18.42 -2.54 12.61
CA LEU A 415 -17.40 -1.99 11.72
C LEU A 415 -17.53 -0.48 11.54
N GLN A 416 -18.75 0.05 11.52
CA GLN A 416 -18.99 1.50 11.53
C GLN A 416 -18.44 2.13 12.81
N HIS A 417 -18.69 1.53 13.98
CA HIS A 417 -18.14 2.02 15.24
C HIS A 417 -16.60 2.01 15.25
N GLN A 418 -15.97 1.00 14.67
CA GLN A 418 -14.50 0.98 14.53
C GLN A 418 -13.98 2.11 13.63
N LEU A 419 -14.68 2.43 12.54
CA LEU A 419 -14.36 3.56 11.67
C LEU A 419 -14.53 4.89 12.41
N ASP A 420 -15.62 5.06 13.17
CA ASP A 420 -15.88 6.27 13.95
C ASP A 420 -14.79 6.46 15.02
N LEU A 421 -14.46 5.41 15.77
CA LEU A 421 -13.38 5.41 16.75
C LEU A 421 -12.03 5.74 16.10
N TRP A 422 -11.75 5.21 14.92
CA TRP A 422 -10.54 5.53 14.18
C TRP A 422 -10.46 7.03 13.86
N ALA A 423 -11.56 7.66 13.46
CA ALA A 423 -11.61 9.08 13.14
C ALA A 423 -11.44 9.95 14.40
N GLU A 424 -12.09 9.57 15.50
CA GLU A 424 -11.98 10.26 16.79
C GLU A 424 -10.56 10.20 17.38
N THR A 425 -9.92 9.04 17.27
CA THR A 425 -8.56 8.78 17.80
C THR A 425 -7.45 9.20 16.84
N LEU A 426 -7.77 9.66 15.63
CA LEU A 426 -6.77 10.11 14.67
C LEU A 426 -6.00 11.31 15.26
N PRO A 427 -4.65 11.28 15.31
CA PRO A 427 -3.86 12.39 15.83
C PRO A 427 -4.15 13.71 15.13
N VAL A 428 -4.22 14.81 15.87
CA VAL A 428 -4.61 16.13 15.35
C VAL A 428 -3.74 16.57 14.17
N HIS A 429 -2.44 16.28 14.20
CA HIS A 429 -1.51 16.62 13.12
C HIS A 429 -1.69 15.78 11.84
N LEU A 430 -2.53 14.74 11.86
CA LEU A 430 -2.91 13.96 10.68
C LEU A 430 -4.33 14.27 10.19
N ARG A 431 -5.12 15.03 10.94
CA ARG A 431 -6.47 15.41 10.52
C ARG A 431 -6.40 16.43 9.39
N TYR A 432 -7.27 16.24 8.42
CA TYR A 432 -7.40 17.14 7.29
C TYR A 432 -8.81 17.02 6.72
N GLU A 433 -9.51 18.14 6.61
CA GLU A 433 -10.75 18.24 5.88
C GLU A 433 -10.58 19.00 4.55
N PRO A 434 -11.31 18.61 3.48
CA PRO A 434 -11.19 19.30 2.20
C PRO A 434 -11.52 20.79 2.33
N GLY A 435 -10.54 21.64 2.03
CA GLY A 435 -10.65 23.10 2.12
C GLY A 435 -9.77 23.71 3.21
N ASP A 436 -9.24 22.90 4.13
CA ASP A 436 -8.29 23.36 5.13
C ASP A 436 -6.96 23.79 4.48
N LEU A 437 -6.30 24.78 5.09
CA LEU A 437 -4.95 25.20 4.75
C LEU A 437 -4.03 25.07 5.97
N PRO A 438 -2.76 24.66 5.79
CA PRO A 438 -2.11 24.32 4.51
C PRO A 438 -2.51 22.93 3.99
N VAL A 439 -2.45 22.74 2.66
CA VAL A 439 -2.65 21.43 2.02
C VAL A 439 -1.58 20.44 2.53
N PRO A 440 -1.94 19.20 2.91
CA PRO A 440 -0.98 18.26 3.49
C PRO A 440 -0.05 17.62 2.42
N PRO A 441 1.11 17.05 2.81
CA PRO A 441 1.89 16.17 1.94
C PRO A 441 1.05 15.09 1.26
N ALA A 442 1.42 14.77 0.02
CA ALA A 442 0.65 13.89 -0.88
C ALA A 442 0.29 12.54 -0.23
N ILE A 443 1.21 11.95 0.54
CA ILE A 443 1.00 10.65 1.19
C ILE A 443 -0.18 10.65 2.17
N ARG A 444 -0.44 11.77 2.86
CA ARG A 444 -1.53 11.87 3.85
C ARG A 444 -2.91 11.79 3.21
N PHE A 445 -3.04 12.06 1.90
CA PHE A 445 -4.31 11.90 1.20
C PHE A 445 -4.78 10.44 1.17
N ASN A 446 -3.86 9.47 1.06
CA ASN A 446 -4.22 8.05 1.07
C ASN A 446 -5.00 7.68 2.33
N LEU A 447 -4.70 8.31 3.47
CA LEU A 447 -5.38 8.09 4.74
C LEU A 447 -6.88 8.42 4.64
N HIS A 448 -7.20 9.63 4.21
CA HIS A 448 -8.57 10.14 4.14
C HIS A 448 -9.36 9.53 2.98
N THR A 449 -8.71 9.25 1.85
CA THR A 449 -9.38 8.56 0.74
C THR A 449 -9.65 7.10 1.07
N THR A 450 -8.76 6.42 1.80
CA THR A 450 -8.99 5.03 2.25
C THR A 450 -10.11 4.98 3.28
N PHE A 451 -10.12 5.88 4.26
CA PHE A 451 -11.22 5.98 5.22
C PHE A 451 -12.60 6.13 4.53
N SER A 452 -12.68 7.01 3.54
CA SER A 452 -13.90 7.23 2.76
C SER A 452 -14.24 6.03 1.87
N LEU A 453 -13.23 5.38 1.28
CA LEU A 453 -13.39 4.15 0.52
C LEU A 453 -13.97 3.02 1.38
N LEU A 454 -13.52 2.86 2.63
CA LEU A 454 -14.05 1.82 3.52
C LEU A 454 -15.52 2.06 3.89
N HIS A 455 -15.97 3.31 4.00
CA HIS A 455 -17.40 3.62 4.16
C HIS A 455 -18.21 3.15 2.96
N ILE A 456 -17.72 3.45 1.74
CA ILE A 456 -18.36 2.96 0.51
C ILE A 456 -18.43 1.44 0.54
N LEU A 457 -17.32 0.76 0.81
CA LEU A 457 -17.25 -0.70 0.76
C LEU A 457 -18.02 -1.40 1.89
N LEU A 458 -18.19 -0.76 3.04
CA LEU A 458 -19.00 -1.30 4.14
C LEU A 458 -20.49 -1.33 3.80
N HIS A 459 -20.99 -0.30 3.13
CA HIS A 459 -22.43 -0.11 2.90
C HIS A 459 -22.89 -0.57 1.51
N ARG A 460 -22.03 -0.47 0.49
CA ARG A 460 -22.35 -0.84 -0.91
C ARG A 460 -22.91 -2.25 -1.11
N PRO A 461 -22.46 -3.31 -0.41
CA PRO A 461 -23.02 -4.66 -0.59
C PRO A 461 -24.53 -4.73 -0.39
N PHE A 462 -25.10 -3.81 0.41
CA PHE A 462 -26.50 -3.77 0.81
C PHE A 462 -27.35 -2.77 0.01
N LEU A 463 -26.75 -2.02 -0.91
CA LEU A 463 -27.48 -1.11 -1.80
C LEU A 463 -28.15 -1.88 -2.93
N ARG A 464 -29.02 -1.19 -3.69
CA ARG A 464 -29.55 -1.68 -4.96
C ARG A 464 -28.39 -2.03 -5.90
N ASP A 465 -28.43 -3.21 -6.51
CA ASP A 465 -27.35 -3.83 -7.31
C ASP A 465 -26.16 -4.40 -6.48
N GLY A 466 -26.25 -4.39 -5.16
CA GLY A 466 -25.30 -5.03 -4.26
C GLY A 466 -25.53 -6.54 -4.11
N HIS A 467 -24.47 -7.32 -3.91
CA HIS A 467 -24.58 -8.78 -3.80
C HIS A 467 -25.24 -9.27 -2.49
N LEU A 468 -25.47 -8.37 -1.53
CA LEU A 468 -26.20 -8.61 -0.28
C LEU A 468 -27.48 -7.75 -0.18
N GLU A 469 -28.03 -7.29 -1.31
CA GLU A 469 -29.24 -6.45 -1.36
C GLU A 469 -30.40 -7.06 -0.55
N ALA A 470 -30.59 -8.38 -0.59
CA ALA A 470 -31.63 -9.08 0.16
C ALA A 470 -31.53 -8.94 1.69
N LEU A 471 -30.35 -8.57 2.21
CA LEU A 471 -30.08 -8.34 3.63
C LEU A 471 -30.10 -6.83 3.99
N GLY A 472 -30.32 -5.95 3.00
CA GLY A 472 -30.28 -4.51 3.15
C GLY A 472 -31.51 -3.95 3.85
N ALA A 473 -31.46 -3.79 5.17
CA ALA A 473 -32.35 -2.89 5.90
C ALA A 473 -31.82 -1.45 5.86
N ASP A 474 -32.73 -0.47 5.78
CA ASP A 474 -32.44 0.98 5.79
C ASP A 474 -31.53 1.47 4.63
N GLU A 475 -31.93 1.13 3.41
CA GLU A 475 -31.22 1.52 2.17
C GLU A 475 -30.96 3.04 2.04
N PRO A 476 -31.91 3.96 2.38
CA PRO A 476 -31.67 5.40 2.25
C PRO A 476 -30.50 5.91 3.08
N THR A 477 -30.38 5.49 4.34
CA THR A 477 -29.28 5.91 5.22
C THR A 477 -27.93 5.41 4.70
N ARG A 478 -27.87 4.14 4.28
CA ARG A 478 -26.64 3.53 3.72
C ARG A 478 -26.20 4.21 2.44
N HIS A 479 -27.18 4.54 1.60
CA HIS A 479 -26.97 5.29 0.37
C HIS A 479 -26.35 6.66 0.67
N ASP A 480 -26.92 7.40 1.62
CA ASP A 480 -26.42 8.74 1.99
C ASP A 480 -24.98 8.69 2.54
N ILE A 481 -24.63 7.65 3.30
CA ILE A 481 -23.25 7.42 3.76
C ILE A 481 -22.31 7.21 2.57
N CYS A 482 -22.67 6.36 1.61
CA CYS A 482 -21.88 6.13 0.40
C CYS A 482 -21.70 7.40 -0.43
N VAL A 483 -22.77 8.19 -0.61
CA VAL A 483 -22.75 9.46 -1.34
C VAL A 483 -21.84 10.47 -0.62
N SER A 484 -21.98 10.62 0.69
CA SER A 484 -21.15 11.52 1.51
C SER A 484 -19.66 11.15 1.41
N ALA A 485 -19.34 9.86 1.52
CA ALA A 485 -17.97 9.37 1.37
C ALA A 485 -17.41 9.61 -0.04
N ALA A 486 -18.21 9.38 -1.08
CA ALA A 486 -17.81 9.64 -2.46
C ALA A 486 -17.61 11.14 -2.75
N LEU A 487 -18.43 12.03 -2.18
CA LEU A 487 -18.25 13.48 -2.25
C LEU A 487 -16.96 13.93 -1.56
N ARG A 488 -16.61 13.32 -0.42
CA ARG A 488 -15.35 13.58 0.25
C ARG A 488 -14.16 13.19 -0.62
N ILE A 489 -14.20 12.01 -1.26
CA ILE A 489 -13.16 11.57 -2.22
C ILE A 489 -13.07 12.53 -3.40
N TYR A 490 -14.19 12.98 -3.96
CA TYR A 490 -14.24 13.97 -5.03
C TYR A 490 -13.49 15.26 -4.66
N ASN A 491 -13.78 15.83 -3.48
CA ASN A 491 -13.14 17.06 -3.02
C ASN A 491 -11.64 16.86 -2.74
N LEU A 492 -11.26 15.74 -2.12
CA LEU A 492 -9.85 15.37 -1.91
C LEU A 492 -9.10 15.23 -3.25
N ALA A 493 -9.72 14.57 -4.23
CA ALA A 493 -9.15 14.38 -5.56
C ALA A 493 -8.93 15.69 -6.32
N ARG A 494 -9.84 16.66 -6.18
CA ARG A 494 -9.66 17.99 -6.76
C ARG A 494 -8.45 18.70 -6.16
N ILE A 495 -8.38 18.78 -4.83
CA ILE A 495 -7.26 19.45 -4.15
C ILE A 495 -5.93 18.76 -4.47
N TYR A 496 -5.91 17.42 -4.48
CA TYR A 496 -4.73 16.65 -4.85
C TYR A 496 -4.30 16.94 -6.28
N ARG A 497 -5.23 16.92 -7.25
CA ARG A 497 -4.96 17.21 -8.67
C ARG A 497 -4.37 18.61 -8.83
N ASP A 498 -4.98 19.61 -8.21
CA ASP A 498 -4.60 21.01 -8.34
C ASP A 498 -3.20 21.27 -7.76
N THR A 499 -2.85 20.56 -6.69
CA THR A 499 -1.57 20.70 -5.98
C THR A 499 -0.46 19.81 -6.55
N PHE A 500 -0.70 18.53 -6.81
CA PHE A 500 0.34 17.52 -7.05
C PHE A 500 0.26 16.80 -8.40
N THR A 501 -0.75 17.09 -9.24
CA THR A 501 -1.20 16.26 -10.39
C THR A 501 -1.62 14.85 -10.00
N LEU A 502 -2.66 14.31 -10.66
CA LEU A 502 -3.07 12.92 -10.46
C LEU A 502 -2.11 11.93 -11.13
N ARG A 503 -1.22 12.37 -12.04
CA ARG A 503 -0.30 11.47 -12.74
C ARG A 503 0.60 10.66 -11.80
N ARG A 504 0.94 11.20 -10.63
CA ARG A 504 1.83 10.56 -9.63
C ARG A 504 1.05 9.94 -8.46
N ALA A 505 -0.28 9.97 -8.48
CA ALA A 505 -1.08 9.39 -7.40
C ALA A 505 -0.88 7.87 -7.31
N THR A 506 -1.06 7.32 -6.12
CA THR A 506 -0.93 5.87 -5.89
C THR A 506 -2.09 5.08 -6.51
N TYR A 507 -1.92 3.77 -6.69
CA TYR A 507 -3.03 2.92 -7.13
C TYR A 507 -4.16 2.86 -6.08
N LEU A 508 -3.84 2.94 -4.79
CA LEU A 508 -4.83 2.97 -3.71
C LEU A 508 -5.71 4.22 -3.80
N PHE A 509 -5.09 5.38 -4.03
CA PHE A 509 -5.81 6.62 -4.32
C PHE A 509 -6.70 6.47 -5.55
N SER A 510 -6.15 5.88 -6.62
CA SER A 510 -6.88 5.62 -7.85
C SER A 510 -8.10 4.72 -7.64
N TYR A 511 -7.99 3.71 -6.78
CA TYR A 511 -9.09 2.82 -6.44
C TYR A 511 -10.18 3.52 -5.64
N ALA A 512 -9.83 4.44 -4.74
CA ALA A 512 -10.80 5.28 -4.05
C ALA A 512 -11.56 6.18 -5.04
N VAL A 513 -10.86 6.83 -5.97
CA VAL A 513 -11.47 7.65 -7.04
C VAL A 513 -12.40 6.82 -7.92
N PHE A 514 -11.96 5.62 -8.33
CA PHE A 514 -12.81 4.68 -9.08
C PHE A 514 -14.07 4.33 -8.29
N SER A 515 -13.93 3.92 -7.03
CA SER A 515 -15.06 3.50 -6.21
C SER A 515 -16.06 4.63 -6.01
N ALA A 516 -15.61 5.85 -5.74
CA ALA A 516 -16.47 7.03 -5.65
C ALA A 516 -17.21 7.31 -6.97
N ALA A 517 -16.53 7.16 -8.10
CA ALA A 517 -17.11 7.32 -9.43
C ALA A 517 -18.12 6.21 -9.80
N THR A 518 -18.13 5.07 -9.11
CA THR A 518 -19.20 4.07 -9.27
C THR A 518 -20.45 4.36 -8.44
N VAL A 519 -20.34 5.22 -7.42
CA VAL A 519 -21.46 5.60 -6.54
C VAL A 519 -22.18 6.83 -7.09
N LEU A 520 -21.49 7.97 -7.16
CA LEU A 520 -22.13 9.28 -7.41
C LEU A 520 -22.95 9.36 -8.72
N PRO A 521 -22.48 8.80 -9.85
CA PRO A 521 -23.21 8.88 -11.12
C PRO A 521 -24.44 7.96 -11.17
N MET A 522 -24.46 6.89 -10.37
CA MET A 522 -25.56 5.91 -10.30
C MET A 522 -26.64 6.30 -9.28
N HIS A 523 -26.31 7.17 -8.33
CA HIS A 523 -27.07 7.40 -7.10
C HIS A 523 -27.38 8.88 -6.82
N ALA A 524 -27.20 9.76 -7.82
CA ALA A 524 -27.58 11.14 -7.69
C ALA A 524 -29.11 11.24 -7.55
N SER A 525 -29.56 11.60 -6.34
CA SER A 525 -30.97 11.83 -6.00
C SER A 525 -31.69 12.59 -7.12
N PRO A 526 -32.96 12.26 -7.45
CA PRO A 526 -33.73 13.00 -8.45
C PRO A 526 -33.80 14.52 -8.20
N SER A 527 -33.52 14.96 -6.96
CA SER A 527 -33.47 16.36 -6.53
C SER A 527 -32.10 17.04 -6.66
N ALA A 528 -31.02 16.32 -6.96
CA ALA A 528 -29.68 16.89 -7.07
C ALA A 528 -29.55 17.69 -8.38
N ASP A 529 -29.01 18.90 -8.29
CA ASP A 529 -28.79 19.81 -9.43
C ASP A 529 -28.12 19.05 -10.60
N PRO A 530 -28.80 18.95 -11.76
CA PRO A 530 -28.25 18.30 -12.95
C PRO A 530 -26.87 18.84 -13.36
N THR A 531 -26.61 20.12 -13.08
CA THR A 531 -25.35 20.80 -13.39
C THR A 531 -24.21 20.26 -12.54
N GLN A 532 -24.38 20.25 -11.22
CA GLN A 532 -23.39 19.72 -10.28
C GLN A 532 -23.06 18.24 -10.54
N ARG A 533 -24.08 17.44 -10.85
CA ARG A 533 -23.90 16.03 -11.23
C ARG A 533 -23.05 15.88 -12.48
N LYS A 534 -23.32 16.68 -13.51
CA LYS A 534 -22.54 16.71 -14.76
C LYS A 534 -21.09 17.08 -14.47
N GLU A 535 -20.83 18.11 -13.66
CA GLU A 535 -19.48 18.52 -13.28
C GLU A 535 -18.70 17.41 -12.57
N MET A 536 -19.35 16.70 -11.64
CA MET A 536 -18.71 15.57 -10.94
C MET A 536 -18.35 14.44 -11.91
N VAL A 537 -19.25 14.09 -12.83
CA VAL A 537 -18.96 13.07 -13.85
C VAL A 537 -17.81 13.48 -14.75
N VAL A 538 -17.82 14.72 -15.27
CA VAL A 538 -16.73 15.28 -16.08
C VAL A 538 -15.41 15.17 -15.32
N PHE A 539 -15.41 15.56 -14.05
CA PHE A 539 -14.23 15.48 -13.22
C PHE A 539 -13.74 14.04 -13.06
N PHE A 540 -14.58 13.09 -12.65
CA PHE A 540 -14.16 11.70 -12.45
C PHE A 540 -13.65 11.06 -13.73
N TRP A 541 -14.31 11.30 -14.86
CA TRP A 541 -13.87 10.81 -16.16
C TRP A 541 -12.47 11.32 -16.52
N ASN A 542 -12.25 12.63 -16.37
CA ASN A 542 -10.96 13.24 -16.66
C ASN A 542 -9.88 12.82 -15.64
N ALA A 543 -10.23 12.73 -14.36
CA ALA A 543 -9.34 12.29 -13.28
C ALA A 543 -8.88 10.86 -13.49
N LEU A 544 -9.79 9.93 -13.82
CA LEU A 544 -9.46 8.53 -14.08
C LEU A 544 -8.58 8.38 -15.33
N LYS A 545 -8.81 9.17 -16.38
CA LYS A 545 -7.92 9.24 -17.55
C LYS A 545 -6.54 9.80 -17.20
N GLU A 546 -6.46 10.83 -16.35
CA GLU A 546 -5.19 11.40 -15.88
C GLU A 546 -4.40 10.37 -15.05
N LEU A 547 -5.07 9.65 -14.14
CA LEU A 547 -4.50 8.56 -13.37
C LEU A 547 -3.99 7.42 -14.27
N GLN A 548 -4.80 7.00 -15.24
CA GLN A 548 -4.45 5.94 -16.20
C GLN A 548 -3.24 6.32 -17.06
N ASN A 549 -3.14 7.58 -17.50
CA ASN A 549 -2.05 8.05 -18.36
C ASN A 549 -0.80 8.49 -17.58
N GLY A 550 -0.85 8.40 -16.24
CA GLY A 550 0.27 8.58 -15.33
C GLY A 550 0.88 7.25 -14.91
N ALA A 551 1.11 7.07 -13.62
CA ALA A 551 1.73 5.86 -13.05
C ALA A 551 0.78 4.64 -12.95
N ASN A 552 -0.51 4.78 -13.29
CA ASN A 552 -1.53 3.74 -13.06
C ASN A 552 -2.17 3.19 -14.36
N PHE A 553 -1.36 2.81 -15.34
CA PHE A 553 -1.82 2.22 -16.62
C PHE A 553 -2.76 1.01 -16.44
N GLY A 554 -2.65 0.28 -15.32
CA GLY A 554 -3.51 -0.83 -14.96
C GLY A 554 -4.99 -0.48 -14.79
N LEU A 555 -5.33 0.81 -14.71
CA LEU A 555 -6.72 1.29 -14.68
C LEU A 555 -7.41 1.19 -16.04
N ARG A 556 -6.75 0.82 -17.13
CA ARG A 556 -7.38 0.78 -18.48
C ARG A 556 -8.70 0.00 -18.52
N LYS A 557 -8.76 -1.18 -17.88
CA LYS A 557 -9.99 -1.98 -17.77
C LYS A 557 -11.05 -1.27 -16.91
N THR A 558 -10.61 -0.72 -15.79
CA THR A 558 -11.39 0.03 -14.81
C THR A 558 -12.06 1.28 -15.43
N VAL A 559 -11.33 2.04 -16.23
CA VAL A 559 -11.84 3.20 -16.98
C VAL A 559 -12.86 2.79 -18.03
N ARG A 560 -12.65 1.68 -18.75
CA ARG A 560 -13.64 1.14 -19.69
C ARG A 560 -14.95 0.74 -18.99
N ILE A 561 -14.85 0.08 -17.84
CA ILE A 561 -16.01 -0.31 -17.03
C ILE A 561 -16.83 0.93 -16.64
N ILE A 562 -16.17 1.96 -16.10
CA ILE A 562 -16.84 3.21 -15.73
C ILE A 562 -17.43 3.92 -16.94
N GLY A 563 -16.73 3.93 -18.08
CA GLY A 563 -17.24 4.51 -19.32
C GLY A 563 -18.57 3.88 -19.71
N GLY A 564 -18.62 2.54 -19.75
CA GLY A 564 -19.87 1.82 -20.01
C GLY A 564 -20.95 2.05 -18.94
N MET A 565 -20.59 2.25 -17.66
CA MET A 565 -21.55 2.62 -16.62
C MET A 565 -22.16 4.01 -16.88
N PHE A 566 -21.34 4.99 -17.26
CA PHE A 566 -21.79 6.36 -17.54
C PHE A 566 -22.68 6.41 -18.78
N GLU A 567 -22.32 5.67 -19.83
CA GLU A 567 -23.14 5.55 -21.04
C GLU A 567 -24.51 4.91 -20.74
N ARG A 568 -24.56 3.83 -19.94
CA ARG A 568 -25.82 3.21 -19.50
C ARG A 568 -26.67 4.12 -18.62
N ALA A 569 -26.03 5.03 -17.88
CA ALA A 569 -26.71 6.07 -17.11
C ALA A 569 -27.18 7.26 -17.98
N GLY A 570 -27.00 7.19 -19.31
CA GLY A 570 -27.45 8.22 -20.25
C GLY A 570 -26.49 9.42 -20.39
N ILE A 571 -25.22 9.26 -19.99
CA ILE A 571 -24.22 10.32 -20.07
C ILE A 571 -23.40 10.14 -21.35
N ASP A 572 -23.50 11.10 -22.27
CA ASP A 572 -22.67 11.12 -23.48
C ASP A 572 -21.24 11.59 -23.16
N LEU A 573 -20.31 10.65 -23.13
CA LEU A 573 -18.90 10.89 -22.85
C LEU A 573 -18.19 11.68 -23.95
N ASN A 574 -18.71 11.67 -25.18
CA ASN A 574 -18.15 12.41 -26.32
C ASN A 574 -18.55 13.89 -26.29
N ALA A 575 -19.64 14.21 -25.59
CA ALA A 575 -20.12 15.58 -25.37
C ALA A 575 -19.56 16.24 -24.09
N LEU A 576 -18.76 15.52 -23.29
CA LEU A 576 -18.17 16.08 -22.08
C LEU A 576 -17.00 17.03 -22.43
N PRO A 577 -16.96 18.25 -21.89
CA PRO A 577 -15.82 19.13 -22.07
C PRO A 577 -14.57 18.46 -21.48
N LEU A 578 -13.55 18.28 -22.32
CA LEU A 578 -12.20 18.01 -21.84
C LEU A 578 -11.81 19.25 -21.01
N THR A 579 -11.67 19.12 -19.69
CA THR A 579 -11.18 20.24 -18.86
C THR A 579 -9.84 20.69 -19.44
N ASP A 580 -9.64 22.01 -19.56
CA ASP A 580 -8.46 22.64 -20.14
C ASP A 580 -7.21 21.83 -19.82
N LYS A 581 -6.55 21.35 -20.88
CA LYS A 581 -5.21 20.82 -20.77
C LYS A 581 -4.37 21.94 -20.14
N ARG A 582 -3.87 21.77 -18.90
CA ARG A 582 -2.55 22.34 -18.63
C ARG A 582 -1.69 21.87 -19.80
N PRO A 583 -1.02 22.78 -20.54
CA PRO A 583 -0.39 22.41 -21.80
C PRO A 583 0.51 21.20 -21.57
N ASN A 584 0.11 20.07 -22.17
CA ASN A 584 1.01 18.95 -22.37
C ASN A 584 2.11 19.50 -23.28
N TYR A 585 3.21 19.96 -22.73
CA TYR A 585 4.36 20.47 -23.49
C TYR A 585 5.09 19.38 -24.31
N HIS A 586 4.51 18.20 -24.48
CA HIS A 586 5.12 17.07 -25.18
C HIS A 586 4.28 16.52 -26.34
N GLN A 587 3.32 17.30 -26.86
CA GLN A 587 2.55 16.93 -28.05
C GLN A 587 2.78 17.82 -29.27
N SER A 588 3.82 18.67 -29.27
CA SER A 588 4.14 19.59 -30.37
C SER A 588 5.57 19.42 -30.90
N TYR A 589 5.92 18.22 -31.34
CA TYR A 589 7.02 18.01 -32.28
C TYR A 589 6.65 16.76 -33.04
N ASP A 590 5.84 16.90 -34.10
CA ASP A 590 5.67 15.93 -35.19
C ASP A 590 4.56 16.44 -36.13
N ASP A 591 4.77 17.58 -36.83
CA ASP A 591 3.99 17.83 -38.06
C ASP A 591 4.61 18.83 -39.06
N GLU A 592 5.93 19.01 -39.08
CA GLU A 592 6.58 19.72 -40.19
C GLU A 592 7.93 19.07 -40.51
N GLY A 593 7.94 18.11 -41.44
CA GLY A 593 9.23 17.56 -41.87
C GLY A 593 9.25 16.31 -42.75
N LEU A 594 8.16 15.86 -43.35
CA LEU A 594 8.20 14.71 -44.28
C LEU A 594 7.42 14.98 -45.56
N ARG A 595 7.93 15.94 -46.34
CA ARG A 595 7.70 16.03 -47.78
C ARG A 595 9.00 16.42 -48.48
N ALA A 596 9.92 15.47 -48.68
CA ALA A 596 10.83 15.45 -49.82
C ALA A 596 11.63 14.14 -49.94
N SER A 597 11.59 13.60 -51.15
CA SER A 597 12.51 12.67 -51.82
C SER A 597 12.68 11.24 -51.30
N SER A 598 12.01 10.34 -52.02
CA SER A 598 12.52 9.04 -52.46
C SER A 598 13.84 9.15 -53.23
N ASN A 599 14.80 8.24 -52.96
CA ASN A 599 15.39 7.30 -53.94
C ASN A 599 16.76 6.72 -53.50
N SER A 600 16.98 5.49 -53.99
CA SER A 600 18.24 4.75 -54.18
C SER A 600 18.81 3.91 -53.02
N SER A 601 18.65 2.62 -53.24
CA SER A 601 19.36 1.42 -52.78
C SER A 601 20.87 1.40 -53.04
N ALA A 602 21.63 0.72 -52.18
CA ALA A 602 22.81 -0.07 -52.57
C ALA A 602 23.18 -1.13 -51.51
N ASN A 603 23.28 -2.38 -51.96
CA ASN A 603 23.90 -3.54 -51.30
C ASN A 603 25.38 -3.30 -50.95
N ILE A 604 25.94 -4.09 -50.02
CA ILE A 604 27.13 -4.93 -50.26
C ILE A 604 27.21 -6.05 -49.20
N ASP A 605 27.44 -7.25 -49.72
CA ASP A 605 27.67 -8.55 -49.08
C ASP A 605 28.95 -8.65 -48.22
N ALA A 606 28.96 -9.62 -47.30
CA ALA A 606 30.12 -10.50 -47.12
C ALA A 606 29.72 -11.85 -46.50
N GLN A 607 29.71 -12.88 -47.34
CA GLN A 607 29.72 -14.30 -46.98
C GLN A 607 31.12 -14.74 -46.49
N ASN A 608 31.20 -15.69 -45.55
CA ASN A 608 31.75 -17.03 -45.83
C ASN A 608 31.79 -17.95 -44.59
N LEU A 609 31.29 -19.17 -44.79
CA LEU A 609 31.35 -20.36 -43.93
C LEU A 609 32.62 -21.20 -44.20
N HIS A 610 33.09 -21.97 -43.21
CA HIS A 610 33.40 -23.41 -43.33
C HIS A 610 33.67 -24.05 -41.94
N VAL A 611 32.75 -24.85 -41.37
CA VAL A 611 32.65 -26.34 -41.28
C VAL A 611 33.75 -27.07 -40.45
N GLN A 612 33.26 -27.83 -39.45
CA GLN A 612 33.86 -28.77 -38.47
C GLN A 612 34.28 -30.14 -39.12
N PRO A 613 34.45 -31.33 -38.46
CA PRO A 613 34.35 -31.74 -37.02
C PRO A 613 35.32 -32.86 -36.51
N ALA A 614 35.21 -33.18 -35.21
CA ALA A 614 35.31 -34.48 -34.52
C ALA A 614 35.78 -34.26 -33.05
N SER A 615 35.30 -34.88 -31.98
CA SER A 615 34.26 -35.88 -31.69
C SER A 615 34.27 -36.12 -30.16
N GLY A 616 33.11 -36.27 -29.49
CA GLY A 616 33.00 -37.11 -28.29
C GLY A 616 32.20 -36.59 -27.06
N LEU A 617 30.89 -36.83 -27.08
CA LEU A 617 29.89 -36.98 -25.98
C LEU A 617 29.55 -35.75 -25.11
N ASP A 618 28.45 -35.02 -25.40
CA ASP A 618 26.99 -35.29 -25.20
C ASP A 618 26.50 -34.82 -23.81
N THR A 619 26.11 -33.54 -23.62
CA THR A 619 24.81 -32.87 -23.91
C THR A 619 23.60 -33.38 -23.12
N LEU A 620 23.17 -32.55 -22.15
CA LEU A 620 21.77 -32.11 -22.03
C LEU A 620 21.81 -30.60 -21.74
N THR A 621 21.83 -29.83 -22.83
CA THR A 621 21.92 -28.37 -22.86
C THR A 621 20.54 -27.73 -23.05
N GLY A 622 20.25 -26.69 -22.25
CA GLY A 622 19.94 -25.35 -22.74
C GLY A 622 18.62 -25.05 -23.47
N GLU A 623 18.04 -25.98 -24.22
CA GLU A 623 16.86 -25.68 -25.06
C GLU A 623 15.53 -26.02 -24.36
N SER A 624 15.51 -26.99 -23.44
CA SER A 624 14.29 -27.36 -22.70
C SER A 624 13.78 -26.30 -21.72
N PHE A 625 14.62 -25.37 -21.22
CA PHE A 625 14.17 -24.33 -20.28
C PHE A 625 13.57 -23.11 -21.01
N LYS A 626 14.03 -22.86 -22.25
CA LYS A 626 13.50 -21.78 -23.08
C LYS A 626 12.16 -22.19 -23.69
N ASP A 627 12.00 -23.46 -24.05
CA ASP A 627 10.72 -24.00 -24.53
C ASP A 627 9.69 -24.11 -23.39
N PHE A 628 10.10 -24.48 -22.17
CA PHE A 628 9.19 -24.48 -21.00
C PHE A 628 8.78 -23.07 -20.54
N TYR A 629 9.62 -22.06 -20.73
CA TYR A 629 9.30 -20.66 -20.42
C TYR A 629 8.46 -19.99 -21.51
N ASN A 630 8.68 -20.36 -22.78
CA ASN A 630 7.87 -19.90 -23.90
C ASN A 630 6.46 -20.54 -23.89
N ASP A 631 6.30 -21.76 -23.37
CA ASP A 631 4.97 -22.36 -23.14
C ASP A 631 4.18 -21.73 -21.96
N LEU A 632 4.82 -20.93 -21.11
CA LEU A 632 4.20 -20.25 -19.95
C LEU A 632 4.13 -18.72 -20.09
N SER A 633 4.69 -18.15 -21.15
CA SER A 633 4.67 -16.72 -21.41
C SER A 633 3.84 -16.41 -22.65
N PHE A 634 2.78 -15.64 -22.41
CA PHE A 634 1.78 -15.18 -23.37
C PHE A 634 2.39 -14.54 -24.63
N GLU A 635 2.54 -15.33 -25.68
CA GLU A 635 2.38 -14.87 -27.06
C GLU A 635 1.31 -15.75 -27.73
N ASN A 636 0.26 -15.09 -28.22
CA ASN A 636 -0.98 -15.61 -28.86
C ASN A 636 -2.10 -16.13 -27.94
N ILE A 637 -2.80 -15.21 -27.29
CA ILE A 637 -4.24 -15.35 -26.99
C ILE A 637 -4.93 -14.04 -27.38
N ASP A 638 -5.61 -14.06 -28.52
CA ASP A 638 -6.53 -13.02 -28.96
C ASP A 638 -7.91 -13.33 -28.37
N TRP A 639 -8.48 -12.42 -27.59
CA TRP A 639 -9.89 -12.52 -27.14
C TRP A 639 -10.80 -11.96 -28.25
N PRO A 640 -11.82 -12.69 -28.75
CA PRO A 640 -12.57 -12.27 -29.92
C PRO A 640 -13.53 -11.10 -29.63
N ALA A 641 -13.48 -10.12 -30.53
CA ALA A 641 -14.40 -9.00 -30.63
C ALA A 641 -15.69 -9.40 -31.36
N PHE A 642 -16.85 -9.05 -30.82
CA PHE A 642 -17.93 -8.48 -31.63
C PHE A 642 -17.52 -7.02 -31.85
N VAL A 643 -17.25 -6.50 -33.06
CA VAL A 643 -18.05 -6.39 -34.30
C VAL A 643 -17.00 -6.09 -35.42
N ASP A 644 -16.94 -6.64 -36.64
CA ASP A 644 -17.90 -7.38 -37.47
C ASP A 644 -17.23 -8.04 -38.71
N VAL A 645 -18.00 -8.91 -39.38
CA VAL A 645 -17.96 -9.41 -40.78
C VAL A 645 -17.25 -10.74 -41.11
N ASP A 646 -18.11 -11.75 -41.26
CA ASP A 646 -18.14 -12.90 -42.17
C ASP A 646 -17.16 -14.09 -42.08
N ALA A 647 -17.82 -15.24 -41.86
CA ALA A 647 -17.69 -16.53 -42.55
C ALA A 647 -16.60 -17.54 -42.12
N ASN A 648 -17.13 -18.56 -41.41
CA ASN A 648 -16.83 -19.99 -41.50
C ASN A 648 -15.61 -20.61 -40.80
N HIS A 649 -16.01 -21.48 -39.86
CA HIS A 649 -15.43 -22.74 -39.39
C HIS A 649 -14.30 -22.72 -38.35
N ASP A 650 -14.73 -23.19 -37.17
CA ASP A 650 -14.09 -24.14 -36.25
C ASP A 650 -12.65 -23.86 -35.82
N ASN A 651 -12.51 -23.40 -34.57
CA ASN A 651 -11.53 -23.99 -33.64
C ASN A 651 -11.85 -23.61 -32.18
N ASP A 652 -11.95 -24.65 -31.35
CA ASP A 652 -12.18 -24.64 -29.92
C ASP A 652 -10.99 -24.05 -29.14
N GLU A 653 -11.23 -22.99 -28.37
CA GLU A 653 -10.26 -22.46 -27.39
C GLU A 653 -10.60 -22.87 -25.94
N LEU A 654 -9.58 -23.39 -25.26
CA LEU A 654 -9.57 -23.83 -23.86
C LEU A 654 -9.87 -22.68 -22.88
N LEU A 655 -10.80 -22.88 -21.95
CA LEU A 655 -11.07 -21.93 -20.87
C LEU A 655 -10.52 -22.43 -19.52
N TYR A 656 -9.60 -21.66 -18.93
CA TYR A 656 -9.08 -21.80 -17.56
C TYR A 656 -8.53 -23.18 -17.14
N GLY A 657 -7.40 -23.55 -17.74
CA GLY A 657 -6.29 -24.22 -17.05
C GLY A 657 -6.46 -25.65 -16.53
N LEU A 658 -7.64 -26.28 -16.55
CA LEU A 658 -7.79 -27.68 -16.13
C LEU A 658 -8.98 -28.46 -16.74
N PHE A 659 -9.91 -27.82 -17.46
CA PHE A 659 -11.03 -28.53 -18.10
C PHE A 659 -11.25 -28.05 -19.53
N ARG A 660 -11.32 -28.99 -20.48
CA ARG A 660 -11.82 -28.71 -21.83
C ARG A 660 -13.31 -28.43 -21.75
N ALA A 661 -13.79 -27.41 -22.46
CA ALA A 661 -15.21 -27.31 -22.76
C ALA A 661 -15.59 -28.59 -23.50
N GLY A 662 -16.47 -29.40 -22.92
CA GLY A 662 -17.01 -30.57 -23.60
C GLY A 662 -18.01 -30.11 -24.63
N ASP A 663 -17.87 -30.59 -25.86
CA ASP A 663 -18.87 -30.42 -26.92
C ASP A 663 -20.25 -30.83 -26.42
N GLY A 664 -21.15 -29.87 -26.37
CA GLY A 664 -22.57 -30.12 -26.19
C GLY A 664 -23.15 -30.64 -27.50
N SER A 665 -23.06 -31.94 -27.76
CA SER A 665 -24.05 -32.61 -28.62
C SER A 665 -25.21 -33.09 -27.76
N ILE A 666 -26.24 -32.25 -27.63
CA ILE A 666 -27.58 -32.70 -27.26
C ILE A 666 -28.12 -33.43 -28.49
N ASP A 667 -28.16 -34.76 -28.47
CA ASP A 667 -29.18 -35.57 -29.15
C ASP A 667 -29.06 -37.05 -28.79
N ALA A 668 -29.93 -37.51 -27.87
CA ALA A 668 -30.62 -38.81 -27.93
C ALA A 668 -31.53 -39.00 -26.68
N PRO A 669 -32.74 -39.56 -26.84
CA PRO A 669 -33.72 -39.66 -25.76
C PRO A 669 -33.38 -40.81 -24.81
N LEU A 670 -33.41 -40.52 -23.50
CA LEU A 670 -33.35 -41.54 -22.45
C LEU A 670 -34.64 -42.37 -22.46
N GLY A 671 -34.58 -43.53 -23.10
CA GLY A 671 -35.47 -44.65 -22.82
C GLY A 671 -35.10 -45.30 -21.49
N LEU A 672 -36.05 -45.34 -20.56
CA LEU A 672 -36.01 -46.16 -19.36
C LEU A 672 -35.94 -47.65 -19.73
N PRO A 673 -35.12 -48.47 -19.04
CA PRO A 673 -35.45 -49.87 -18.84
C PRO A 673 -36.03 -50.07 -17.44
N SER A 674 -37.15 -50.81 -17.46
CA SER A 674 -37.88 -51.49 -16.39
C SER A 674 -37.05 -52.11 -15.27
#